data_AF-A0A0C3Q289-F1
#
_entry.id   AF-A0A0C3Q289-F1
#
_cell.length_a   1.000
_cell.length_b   1.000
_cell.length_c   1.000
_cell.angle_alpha   90.00
_cell.angle_beta   90.00
_cell.angle_gamma   90.00
#
_symmetry.space_group_name_H-M   'P 1'
#
loop_
_entity.id
_entity.type
_entity.pdbx_description
1 polymer ?
#
loop_
_entity_poly.entity_id
_entity_poly.type
_entity_poly.pdbx_seq_one_letter_code
_entity_poly.pdbx_strand_id
1 'polypeptide(L)'
;MKYLQALAAAASLSLVSATVDFQSLKPLAISDGDTIPGAYFVELDQPSRVHGRRWNQNNTAHHALYSSLDKCGAKWSLREEFNSPGMFVGATVNLESEKDLAILADIPNVIAISPIYLHRAPQLTESRDLVLDTAYAFDTFAPHVMTGVDKLHAQGFLGEGIRIAIIDSGVDYRHPALGAWTKTVPAVFAAKIAAAGVVVVTSAGNEGKAGPFYVGSPSTGKGVISVASIENTDIFVQKAELDNGHAPINYFSVDPLPIKGKWPICALSSDTKDAHQACKELPDSIQLGECVVIVREGGCELSEKIDHLVDRGAQYALFYGTSSTPPYIETPGFISAMISKVDGEYLVNMSAAGLGHVPKLTFPQKKKPTVIPNPLGGLAASSSSYGPTWDLEFKPSIAAPGTRILSTLPVKNNKAMYGMKSGTSMATPLVAGVAALLLEKHGKTKSNALGMRYLLESTANIFKAMYGHTIVTPGEILLKDSSHVSPKNHAITIKNTSKKAQTYKLTHVPAGTMNTFDSHQQAIPGPALALSNNYAKVTFHKKSNTVVVPPGESKKVTVDIYQPNGVDGKKIPVFSGFLKIESASDSVHVSYMGVVGKMKDLQVLDRTSDVFGVAMPFVAGAGKKITKLKDAKDATSAKTNNLNNIQKGSKTYGWKSATDYPVIYYRYLAGASLVQIDLVKSDFKLKTPLPKAPTVGHLGDFIYEPRNTDGTLDENGWEEFRLETPTFWNGYSKIKNGKYKILISALRIGGKLDNNSDYDIWLSPEIIINHN
;
A
#
# COMPACT_ATOMS: atom_id res chain seq x y z
N MET A 1 -73.17 39.84 0.55
CA MET A 1 -74.29 38.98 0.97
C MET A 1 -73.82 38.08 2.12
N LYS A 2 -74.47 38.22 3.30
CA LYS A 2 -74.56 37.33 4.49
C LYS A 2 -73.23 36.85 5.16
N TYR A 3 -72.77 37.35 6.31
CA TYR A 3 -73.22 37.37 7.73
C TYR A 3 -72.94 36.10 8.60
N LEU A 4 -72.17 36.31 9.71
CA LEU A 4 -72.14 35.66 11.07
C LEU A 4 -71.85 34.13 11.15
N GLN A 5 -71.20 33.49 12.16
CA GLN A 5 -70.91 33.68 13.60
C GLN A 5 -69.85 32.59 14.02
N ALA A 6 -68.74 32.87 14.72
CA ALA A 6 -68.50 32.86 16.18
C ALA A 6 -68.20 31.50 16.90
N LEU A 7 -66.99 31.41 17.45
CA LEU A 7 -66.52 30.85 18.76
C LEU A 7 -66.84 29.41 19.21
N ALA A 8 -65.77 28.61 19.48
CA ALA A 8 -65.49 27.99 20.78
C ALA A 8 -64.08 27.36 20.83
N ALA A 9 -63.39 27.58 21.96
CA ALA A 9 -62.04 27.08 22.27
C ALA A 9 -62.08 25.70 22.97
N ALA A 10 -61.05 24.87 22.79
CA ALA A 10 -60.43 24.05 23.84
C ALA A 10 -59.19 23.31 23.30
N ALA A 11 -58.14 23.31 24.11
CA ALA A 11 -56.79 22.85 23.82
C ALA A 11 -56.66 21.33 23.65
N SER A 12 -55.70 20.88 22.82
CA SER A 12 -54.61 19.98 23.24
C SER A 12 -53.72 19.51 22.08
N LEU A 13 -52.42 19.37 22.39
CA LEU A 13 -51.34 18.69 21.65
C LEU A 13 -50.75 19.41 20.41
N SER A 14 -49.71 20.18 20.71
CA SER A 14 -48.64 20.55 19.79
C SER A 14 -47.92 19.31 19.24
N LEU A 15 -48.20 18.93 18.00
CA LEU A 15 -47.28 18.14 17.17
C LEU A 15 -46.46 19.13 16.34
N VAL A 16 -45.31 19.53 16.89
CA VAL A 16 -44.24 20.09 16.05
C VAL A 16 -43.76 18.93 15.18
N SER A 17 -44.24 18.89 13.94
CA SER A 17 -43.64 18.07 12.89
C SER A 17 -42.21 18.57 12.72
N ALA A 18 -41.25 17.86 13.30
CA ALA A 18 -39.86 17.99 12.92
C ALA A 18 -39.74 17.38 11.53
N THR A 19 -39.95 18.19 10.50
CA THR A 19 -39.56 17.87 9.13
C THR A 19 -38.05 17.67 9.15
N VAL A 20 -37.62 16.41 9.08
CA VAL A 20 -36.22 16.05 8.85
C VAL A 20 -35.84 16.60 7.47
N ASP A 21 -34.80 17.43 7.44
CA ASP A 21 -34.24 17.95 6.19
C ASP A 21 -33.42 16.85 5.51
N PHE A 22 -34.00 16.22 4.49
CA PHE A 22 -33.41 15.11 3.76
C PHE A 22 -32.16 15.48 2.95
N GLN A 23 -31.84 16.78 2.79
CA GLN A 23 -30.57 17.20 2.19
C GLN A 23 -29.38 17.04 3.15
N SER A 24 -29.60 16.76 4.44
CA SER A 24 -28.52 16.61 5.43
C SER A 24 -27.92 15.20 5.52
N LEU A 25 -28.39 14.24 4.70
CA LEU A 25 -27.75 12.93 4.56
C LEU A 25 -26.45 13.14 3.77
N LYS A 26 -25.30 13.14 4.45
CA LYS A 26 -23.99 13.22 3.80
C LYS A 26 -23.88 12.12 2.73
N PRO A 27 -23.74 12.45 1.44
CA PRO A 27 -23.29 11.49 0.46
C PRO A 27 -21.83 11.17 0.80
N LEU A 28 -21.52 9.93 1.14
CA LEU A 28 -20.17 9.41 0.97
C LEU A 28 -19.87 9.50 -0.52
N ALA A 29 -19.05 10.50 -0.90
CA ALA A 29 -18.49 10.76 -2.24
C ALA A 29 -19.23 10.11 -3.42
N ILE A 30 -20.05 10.92 -4.10
CA ILE A 30 -20.80 10.52 -5.31
C ILE A 30 -19.81 10.09 -6.40
N SER A 31 -19.86 8.81 -6.79
CA SER A 31 -19.59 8.42 -8.17
C SER A 31 -20.86 8.68 -8.99
N ASP A 32 -20.72 9.13 -10.23
CA ASP A 32 -21.82 9.46 -11.18
C ASP A 32 -22.73 8.28 -11.60
N GLY A 33 -22.96 7.29 -10.73
CA GLY A 33 -23.73 6.08 -11.03
C GLY A 33 -25.20 6.15 -10.58
N ASP A 34 -26.10 5.62 -11.42
CA ASP A 34 -27.52 5.41 -11.09
C ASP A 34 -27.65 4.54 -9.81
N THR A 35 -28.44 4.95 -8.82
CA THR A 35 -28.83 4.07 -7.69
C THR A 35 -29.99 3.16 -8.06
N ILE A 36 -30.09 1.97 -7.49
CA ILE A 36 -31.27 1.11 -7.57
C ILE A 36 -32.34 1.66 -6.61
N PRO A 37 -33.48 2.22 -7.11
CA PRO A 37 -34.48 2.84 -6.26
C PRO A 37 -35.04 1.86 -5.21
N GLY A 38 -35.18 2.33 -3.97
CA GLY A 38 -35.70 1.54 -2.86
C GLY A 38 -34.75 0.47 -2.32
N ALA A 39 -33.54 0.30 -2.84
CA ALA A 39 -32.61 -0.73 -2.40
C ALA A 39 -31.45 -0.17 -1.57
N TYR A 40 -31.22 -0.74 -0.39
CA TYR A 40 -30.23 -0.24 0.58
C TYR A 40 -29.39 -1.36 1.17
N PHE A 41 -28.08 -1.10 1.35
CA PHE A 41 -27.23 -1.78 2.33
C PHE A 41 -27.57 -1.29 3.73
N VAL A 42 -27.64 -2.21 4.68
CA VAL A 42 -27.90 -1.96 6.10
C VAL A 42 -26.81 -2.64 6.91
N GLU A 43 -26.02 -1.86 7.63
CA GLU A 43 -25.03 -2.36 8.57
C GLU A 43 -25.64 -2.51 9.96
N LEU A 44 -25.30 -3.60 10.66
CA LEU A 44 -25.88 -3.96 11.94
C LEU A 44 -24.84 -4.09 13.05
N ASP A 45 -25.22 -3.66 14.25
CA ASP A 45 -24.40 -3.79 15.44
C ASP A 45 -24.26 -5.26 15.89
N GLN A 46 -23.05 -5.62 16.33
CA GLN A 46 -22.74 -6.97 16.77
C GLN A 46 -23.10 -7.15 18.25
N PRO A 47 -23.59 -8.33 18.67
CA PRO A 47 -23.91 -8.61 20.07
C PRO A 47 -22.73 -8.53 21.06
N SER A 48 -21.49 -8.33 20.61
CA SER A 48 -20.36 -8.08 21.52
C SER A 48 -20.37 -6.66 22.12
N ARG A 49 -21.10 -5.71 21.53
CA ARG A 49 -21.25 -4.33 22.05
C ARG A 49 -22.57 -4.12 22.80
N VAL A 50 -23.59 -4.96 22.60
CA VAL A 50 -24.90 -4.82 23.27
C VAL A 50 -25.20 -5.99 24.20
N HIS A 51 -25.06 -5.73 25.50
CA HIS A 51 -25.72 -6.44 26.61
C HIS A 51 -25.48 -7.96 26.77
N GLY A 52 -24.28 -8.36 27.21
CA GLY A 52 -24.07 -9.38 28.25
C GLY A 52 -24.80 -10.74 28.20
N ARG A 53 -25.40 -11.16 27.08
CA ARG A 53 -26.15 -12.43 26.95
C ARG A 53 -25.51 -13.36 25.92
N ARG A 54 -25.51 -14.65 26.24
CA ARG A 54 -24.93 -15.73 25.43
C ARG A 54 -25.70 -15.94 24.11
N TRP A 55 -24.92 -16.25 23.07
CA TRP A 55 -25.33 -16.63 21.73
C TRP A 55 -26.24 -17.87 21.71
N ASN A 56 -27.38 -17.81 21.00
CA ASN A 56 -28.18 -18.96 20.58
C ASN A 56 -28.68 -18.74 19.14
N GLN A 57 -29.14 -19.80 18.46
CA GLN A 57 -29.53 -19.77 17.05
C GLN A 57 -30.74 -18.86 16.73
N ASN A 58 -31.47 -18.36 17.74
CA ASN A 58 -32.69 -17.57 17.58
C ASN A 58 -32.51 -16.06 17.89
N ASN A 59 -31.27 -15.59 18.12
CA ASN A 59 -31.01 -14.22 18.57
C ASN A 59 -29.86 -13.57 17.78
N THR A 60 -30.03 -13.43 16.47
CA THR A 60 -29.05 -12.80 15.56
C THR A 60 -29.40 -11.32 15.32
N ALA A 61 -28.39 -10.52 14.94
CA ALA A 61 -28.60 -9.11 14.58
C ALA A 61 -29.60 -8.95 13.42
N HIS A 62 -29.55 -9.86 12.43
CA HIS A 62 -30.52 -9.93 11.34
C HIS A 62 -31.94 -10.21 11.82
N HIS A 63 -32.12 -11.18 12.71
CA HIS A 63 -33.46 -11.48 13.25
C HIS A 63 -34.04 -10.29 14.03
N ALA A 64 -33.20 -9.59 14.79
CA ALA A 64 -33.59 -8.37 15.50
C ALA A 64 -33.99 -7.24 14.52
N LEU A 65 -33.25 -7.06 13.42
CA LEU A 65 -33.59 -6.12 12.36
C LEU A 65 -34.96 -6.45 11.76
N TYR A 66 -35.16 -7.66 11.27
CA TYR A 66 -36.38 -8.06 10.56
C TYR A 66 -37.59 -8.01 11.46
N SER A 67 -37.46 -8.51 12.69
CA SER A 67 -38.54 -8.43 13.68
C SER A 67 -38.92 -6.99 13.99
N SER A 68 -37.96 -6.06 14.00
CA SER A 68 -38.22 -4.64 14.24
C SER A 68 -38.88 -3.97 13.04
N LEU A 69 -38.43 -4.26 11.81
CA LEU A 69 -39.07 -3.77 10.59
C LEU A 69 -40.55 -4.22 10.50
N ASP A 70 -40.82 -5.50 10.76
CA ASP A 70 -42.17 -6.04 10.75
C ASP A 70 -43.04 -5.42 11.85
N LYS A 71 -42.52 -5.29 13.07
CA LYS A 71 -43.25 -4.68 14.20
C LYS A 71 -43.55 -3.21 13.98
N CYS A 72 -42.66 -2.47 13.34
CA CYS A 72 -42.84 -1.06 13.02
C CYS A 72 -43.68 -0.86 11.74
N GLY A 73 -44.09 -1.94 11.07
CA GLY A 73 -44.98 -1.89 9.90
C GLY A 73 -44.31 -1.42 8.62
N ALA A 74 -42.98 -1.53 8.52
CA ALA A 74 -42.25 -1.22 7.29
C ALA A 74 -42.61 -2.24 6.19
N LYS A 75 -42.71 -1.77 4.95
CA LYS A 75 -42.80 -2.62 3.76
C LYS A 75 -41.41 -2.87 3.21
N TRP A 76 -40.94 -4.11 3.36
CA TRP A 76 -39.57 -4.48 3.00
C TRP A 76 -39.47 -5.91 2.43
N SER A 77 -38.41 -6.15 1.66
CA SER A 77 -37.99 -7.51 1.27
C SER A 77 -36.48 -7.66 1.35
N LEU A 78 -36.02 -8.86 1.71
CA LEU A 78 -34.60 -9.17 1.75
C LEU A 78 -34.07 -9.38 0.33
N ARG A 79 -32.94 -8.75 0.01
CA ARG A 79 -32.16 -9.05 -1.21
C ARG A 79 -31.05 -10.06 -0.90
N GLU A 80 -30.23 -9.76 0.09
CA GLU A 80 -29.09 -10.60 0.47
C GLU A 80 -28.69 -10.37 1.92
N GLU A 81 -28.30 -11.44 2.62
CA GLU A 81 -27.76 -11.39 3.97
C GLU A 81 -26.24 -11.50 3.98
N PHE A 82 -25.59 -10.65 4.77
CA PHE A 82 -24.16 -10.69 5.02
C PHE A 82 -23.91 -10.99 6.49
N ASN A 83 -23.23 -12.11 6.75
CA ASN A 83 -22.89 -12.55 8.10
C ASN A 83 -21.40 -12.89 8.18
N SER A 84 -20.55 -11.87 8.14
CA SER A 84 -19.10 -11.99 8.34
C SER A 84 -18.67 -11.20 9.58
N PRO A 85 -18.74 -11.80 10.78
CA PRO A 85 -18.35 -11.14 12.02
C PRO A 85 -16.92 -10.57 11.95
N GLY A 86 -16.73 -9.31 12.38
CA GLY A 86 -15.44 -8.61 12.28
C GLY A 86 -15.12 -7.98 10.91
N MET A 87 -15.97 -8.18 9.89
CA MET A 87 -15.86 -7.49 8.59
C MET A 87 -17.12 -6.68 8.28
N PHE A 88 -18.26 -7.36 8.15
CA PHE A 88 -19.56 -6.76 7.87
C PHE A 88 -20.66 -7.72 8.29
N VAL A 89 -21.58 -7.23 9.12
CA VAL A 89 -22.81 -7.92 9.50
C VAL A 89 -23.94 -6.99 9.10
N GLY A 90 -24.79 -7.44 8.20
CA GLY A 90 -25.77 -6.57 7.57
C GLY A 90 -26.65 -7.29 6.57
N ALA A 91 -27.55 -6.54 5.94
CA ALA A 91 -28.41 -7.05 4.89
C ALA A 91 -28.53 -6.00 3.79
N THR A 92 -28.82 -6.45 2.58
CA THR A 92 -29.41 -5.57 1.57
C THR A 92 -30.91 -5.80 1.55
N VAL A 93 -31.68 -4.73 1.60
CA VAL A 93 -33.14 -4.76 1.63
C VAL A 93 -33.72 -3.90 0.51
N ASN A 94 -34.89 -4.27 0.00
CA ASN A 94 -35.75 -3.34 -0.73
C ASN A 94 -36.79 -2.76 0.22
N LEU A 95 -37.10 -1.48 0.05
CA LEU A 95 -38.14 -0.73 0.74
C LEU A 95 -39.10 -0.14 -0.30
N GLU A 96 -40.39 -0.05 0.03
CA GLU A 96 -41.40 0.47 -0.91
C GLU A 96 -41.52 2.01 -0.87
N SER A 97 -41.10 2.65 0.22
CA SER A 97 -41.25 4.10 0.39
C SER A 97 -40.20 4.76 1.31
N GLU A 98 -40.11 6.09 1.26
CA GLU A 98 -39.27 6.88 2.19
C GLU A 98 -39.71 6.73 3.66
N LYS A 99 -40.99 6.44 3.89
CA LYS A 99 -41.51 6.14 5.23
C LYS A 99 -40.89 4.85 5.78
N ASP A 100 -40.73 3.83 4.95
CA ASP A 100 -40.10 2.56 5.35
C ASP A 100 -38.60 2.74 5.63
N LEU A 101 -37.95 3.66 4.90
CA LEU A 101 -36.56 4.04 5.15
C LEU A 101 -36.39 4.75 6.48
N ALA A 102 -37.30 5.65 6.83
CA ALA A 102 -37.30 6.30 8.14
C ALA A 102 -37.45 5.28 9.28
N ILE A 103 -38.35 4.29 9.11
CA ILE A 103 -38.51 3.19 10.06
C ILE A 103 -37.21 2.39 10.20
N LEU A 104 -36.57 2.04 9.09
CA LEU A 104 -35.30 1.32 9.09
C LEU A 104 -34.19 2.10 9.85
N ALA A 105 -34.11 3.41 9.65
CA ALA A 105 -33.11 4.26 10.29
C ALA A 105 -33.29 4.38 11.82
N ASP A 106 -34.52 4.26 12.31
CA ASP A 106 -34.85 4.34 13.73
C ASP A 106 -34.61 3.04 14.50
N ILE A 107 -34.24 1.94 13.81
CA ILE A 107 -34.02 0.64 14.45
C ILE A 107 -32.70 0.66 15.26
N PRO A 108 -32.71 0.37 16.57
CA PRO A 108 -31.56 0.57 17.44
C PRO A 108 -30.28 -0.19 17.09
N ASN A 109 -30.39 -1.32 16.38
CA ASN A 109 -29.22 -2.11 15.97
C ASN A 109 -28.75 -1.82 14.54
N VAL A 110 -29.30 -0.81 13.87
CA VAL A 110 -28.80 -0.31 12.58
C VAL A 110 -27.69 0.71 12.83
N ILE A 111 -26.51 0.45 12.27
CA ILE A 111 -25.34 1.33 12.35
C ILE A 111 -25.33 2.33 11.20
N ALA A 112 -25.56 1.85 9.98
CA ALA A 112 -25.46 2.64 8.77
C ALA A 112 -26.42 2.11 7.70
N ILE A 113 -26.87 3.02 6.83
CA ILE A 113 -27.70 2.72 5.66
C ILE A 113 -27.04 3.37 4.44
N SER A 114 -26.94 2.66 3.33
CA SER A 114 -26.35 3.19 2.09
C SER A 114 -27.11 2.70 0.86
N PRO A 115 -27.37 3.53 -0.16
CA PRO A 115 -28.05 3.09 -1.36
C PRO A 115 -27.19 2.09 -2.16
N ILE A 116 -27.84 1.21 -2.91
CA ILE A 116 -27.14 0.30 -3.84
C ILE A 116 -26.90 1.03 -5.17
N TYR A 117 -25.64 1.16 -5.58
CA TYR A 117 -25.25 1.77 -6.84
C TYR A 117 -25.16 0.74 -7.97
N LEU A 118 -25.60 1.13 -9.17
CA LEU A 118 -25.51 0.33 -10.38
C LEU A 118 -24.23 0.70 -11.14
N HIS A 119 -23.30 -0.26 -11.24
CA HIS A 119 -22.14 -0.15 -12.12
C HIS A 119 -22.35 -1.00 -13.37
N ARG A 120 -22.46 -0.34 -14.54
CA ARG A 120 -22.56 -1.03 -15.84
C ARG A 120 -21.17 -1.49 -16.27
N ALA A 121 -21.06 -2.74 -16.73
CA ALA A 121 -19.81 -3.23 -17.30
C ALA A 121 -19.41 -2.35 -18.51
N PRO A 122 -18.12 -2.03 -18.70
CA PRO A 122 -17.66 -1.31 -19.88
C PRO A 122 -18.04 -2.10 -21.14
N GLN A 123 -18.63 -1.44 -22.13
CA GLN A 123 -18.83 -2.07 -23.43
C GLN A 123 -17.48 -2.14 -24.16
N LEU A 124 -17.09 -3.35 -24.56
CA LEU A 124 -15.92 -3.57 -25.41
C LEU A 124 -16.18 -2.88 -26.75
N THR A 125 -15.41 -1.83 -27.05
CA THR A 125 -15.56 -1.07 -28.29
C THR A 125 -14.99 -1.81 -29.49
N GLU A 126 -13.89 -2.56 -29.31
CA GLU A 126 -13.33 -3.46 -30.34
C GLU A 126 -12.61 -4.64 -29.67
N SER A 127 -12.78 -5.85 -30.23
CA SER A 127 -11.95 -7.02 -29.95
C SER A 127 -10.93 -7.15 -31.07
N ARG A 128 -9.63 -7.21 -30.73
CA ARG A 128 -8.58 -7.48 -31.71
C ARG A 128 -7.89 -8.78 -31.34
N ASP A 129 -8.17 -9.82 -32.10
CA ASP A 129 -7.42 -11.07 -32.02
C ASP A 129 -5.99 -10.81 -32.51
N LEU A 130 -5.05 -10.75 -31.56
CA LEU A 130 -3.64 -10.81 -31.88
C LEU A 130 -3.33 -12.25 -32.26
N VAL A 131 -3.40 -12.54 -33.56
CA VAL A 131 -2.70 -13.71 -34.13
C VAL A 131 -1.21 -13.39 -34.05
N LEU A 132 -0.61 -13.69 -32.89
CA LEU A 132 0.83 -13.69 -32.74
C LEU A 132 1.35 -14.91 -33.49
N ASP A 133 1.87 -14.67 -34.68
CA ASP A 133 2.54 -15.70 -35.47
C ASP A 133 3.65 -16.32 -34.61
N THR A 134 3.61 -17.63 -34.50
CA THR A 134 4.33 -18.46 -33.52
C THR A 134 5.83 -18.17 -33.48
N ALA A 135 6.31 -17.57 -32.38
CA ALA A 135 7.75 -17.49 -32.08
C ALA A 135 8.07 -17.69 -30.57
N TYR A 136 7.23 -18.43 -29.84
CA TYR A 136 7.49 -18.82 -28.44
C TYR A 136 8.79 -19.63 -28.26
N ALA A 137 9.31 -20.25 -29.33
CA ALA A 137 10.56 -20.99 -29.32
C ALA A 137 11.82 -20.11 -29.16
N PHE A 138 11.71 -18.79 -29.37
CA PHE A 138 12.82 -17.84 -29.28
C PHE A 138 12.45 -16.63 -28.41
N ASP A 139 11.77 -16.89 -27.30
CA ASP A 139 11.42 -15.88 -26.30
C ASP A 139 12.70 -15.33 -25.64
N THR A 140 13.07 -14.13 -26.05
CA THR A 140 14.25 -13.39 -25.53
C THR A 140 13.84 -12.26 -24.60
N PHE A 141 12.57 -12.20 -24.21
CA PHE A 141 12.10 -11.15 -23.33
C PHE A 141 12.69 -11.35 -21.94
N ALA A 142 13.52 -10.39 -21.49
CA ALA A 142 14.30 -10.54 -20.27
C ALA A 142 13.51 -10.97 -19.02
N PRO A 143 12.31 -10.43 -18.73
CA PRO A 143 11.50 -10.92 -17.61
C PRO A 143 11.15 -12.41 -17.71
N HIS A 144 10.90 -12.93 -18.92
CA HIS A 144 10.64 -14.34 -19.16
C HIS A 144 11.92 -15.18 -18.97
N VAL A 145 13.05 -14.73 -19.50
CA VAL A 145 14.34 -15.40 -19.34
C VAL A 145 14.79 -15.46 -17.87
N MET A 146 14.65 -14.33 -17.15
CA MET A 146 14.99 -14.24 -15.72
C MET A 146 14.16 -15.20 -14.87
N THR A 147 12.90 -15.41 -15.23
CA THR A 147 11.98 -16.28 -14.49
C THR A 147 11.99 -17.72 -14.98
N GLY A 148 12.50 -17.97 -16.20
CA GLY A 148 12.52 -19.27 -16.89
C GLY A 148 11.26 -19.59 -17.69
N VAL A 149 10.36 -18.61 -17.89
CA VAL A 149 9.11 -18.74 -18.65
C VAL A 149 9.37 -19.05 -20.12
N ASP A 150 10.43 -18.49 -20.69
CA ASP A 150 10.94 -18.76 -22.04
C ASP A 150 11.07 -20.27 -22.32
N LYS A 151 11.59 -21.02 -21.34
CA LYS A 151 11.80 -22.47 -21.44
C LYS A 151 10.51 -23.28 -21.44
N LEU A 152 9.43 -22.74 -20.87
CA LEU A 152 8.12 -23.38 -20.82
C LEU A 152 7.34 -23.09 -22.09
N HIS A 153 7.37 -21.83 -22.52
CA HIS A 153 6.84 -21.40 -23.82
C HIS A 153 7.45 -22.23 -24.97
N ALA A 154 8.76 -22.47 -24.94
CA ALA A 154 9.45 -23.34 -25.91
C ALA A 154 8.96 -24.80 -25.91
N GLN A 155 8.28 -25.25 -24.85
CA GLN A 155 7.67 -26.59 -24.74
C GLN A 155 6.15 -26.60 -24.98
N GLY A 156 5.55 -25.45 -25.30
CA GLY A 156 4.13 -25.32 -25.60
C GLY A 156 3.21 -25.13 -24.39
N PHE A 157 3.75 -24.93 -23.18
CA PHE A 157 2.93 -24.52 -22.03
C PHE A 157 2.62 -23.03 -22.15
N LEU A 158 1.34 -22.66 -22.16
CA LEU A 158 0.87 -21.26 -22.33
C LEU A 158 -0.12 -20.83 -21.23
N GLY A 159 -0.45 -21.72 -20.29
CA GLY A 159 -1.40 -21.46 -19.20
C GLY A 159 -2.86 -21.67 -19.62
N GLU A 160 -3.13 -22.44 -20.67
CA GLU A 160 -4.45 -22.54 -21.27
C GLU A 160 -5.51 -23.11 -20.30
N GLY A 161 -6.63 -22.40 -20.21
CA GLY A 161 -7.76 -22.75 -19.34
C GLY A 161 -7.43 -22.70 -17.84
N ILE A 162 -6.35 -22.05 -17.42
CA ILE A 162 -6.03 -21.85 -16.01
C ILE A 162 -6.68 -20.55 -15.50
N ARG A 163 -7.21 -20.59 -14.27
CA ARG A 163 -7.75 -19.41 -13.59
C ARG A 163 -6.84 -19.05 -12.43
N ILE A 164 -6.35 -17.81 -12.44
CA ILE A 164 -5.58 -17.20 -11.36
C ILE A 164 -6.31 -15.93 -10.95
N ALA A 165 -6.43 -15.69 -9.64
CA ALA A 165 -6.92 -14.43 -9.12
C ALA A 165 -5.73 -13.47 -8.95
N ILE A 166 -5.78 -12.34 -9.67
CA ILE A 166 -4.83 -11.24 -9.50
C ILE A 166 -5.55 -10.15 -8.73
N ILE A 167 -4.97 -9.72 -7.61
CA ILE A 167 -5.44 -8.54 -6.88
C ILE A 167 -4.25 -7.59 -6.78
N ASP A 168 -4.10 -6.79 -7.83
CA ASP A 168 -3.11 -5.73 -7.98
C ASP A 168 -3.80 -4.38 -7.76
N SER A 169 -3.06 -3.37 -7.31
CA SER A 169 -3.57 -2.11 -6.72
C SER A 169 -4.75 -1.44 -7.47
N GLY A 170 -5.63 -0.82 -6.68
CA GLY A 170 -6.89 -0.20 -7.10
C GLY A 170 -7.86 0.07 -5.93
N VAL A 171 -7.49 -0.36 -4.72
CA VAL A 171 -8.15 0.04 -3.47
C VAL A 171 -7.30 1.15 -2.85
N ASP A 172 -7.91 2.22 -2.35
CA ASP A 172 -7.21 3.34 -1.71
C ASP A 172 -6.34 2.83 -0.55
N TYR A 173 -5.03 2.69 -0.79
CA TYR A 173 -4.08 2.19 0.22
C TYR A 173 -3.93 3.13 1.42
N ARG A 174 -4.42 4.38 1.31
CA ARG A 174 -4.50 5.36 2.40
C ARG A 174 -5.65 5.05 3.36
N HIS A 175 -6.50 4.08 3.03
CA HIS A 175 -7.60 3.70 3.87
C HIS A 175 -7.09 2.85 5.05
N PRO A 176 -7.29 3.27 6.32
CA PRO A 176 -6.88 2.57 7.54
C PRO A 176 -7.07 1.05 7.52
N ALA A 177 -8.23 0.63 7.03
CA ALA A 177 -8.60 -0.78 6.93
C ALA A 177 -7.69 -1.66 6.04
N LEU A 178 -6.68 -1.10 5.37
CA LEU A 178 -5.79 -1.75 4.39
C LEU A 178 -4.30 -1.80 4.80
N GLY A 179 -3.95 -1.48 6.04
CA GLY A 179 -2.56 -1.51 6.51
C GLY A 179 -1.87 -2.88 6.47
N ALA A 180 -0.62 -2.94 6.91
CA ALA A 180 0.27 -4.11 6.84
C ALA A 180 -0.05 -5.24 7.84
N TRP A 181 -1.34 -5.60 7.95
CA TRP A 181 -1.90 -6.57 8.87
C TRP A 181 -2.62 -7.68 8.11
N THR A 182 -2.53 -8.94 8.56
CA THR A 182 -3.24 -10.04 7.89
C THR A 182 -4.75 -10.07 8.15
N LYS A 183 -5.22 -9.27 9.12
CA LYS A 183 -6.63 -9.17 9.52
C LYS A 183 -7.39 -8.03 8.87
N THR A 184 -6.73 -7.25 8.01
CA THR A 184 -7.39 -6.24 7.17
C THR A 184 -8.45 -6.88 6.28
N VAL A 185 -9.50 -6.14 5.95
CA VAL A 185 -10.66 -6.67 5.21
C VAL A 185 -10.23 -7.31 3.87
N PRO A 186 -9.39 -6.67 3.02
CA PRO A 186 -8.94 -7.30 1.78
C PRO A 186 -7.98 -8.48 1.99
N ALA A 187 -7.15 -8.47 3.04
CA ALA A 187 -6.28 -9.60 3.33
C ALA A 187 -7.07 -10.84 3.73
N VAL A 188 -8.12 -10.68 4.55
CA VAL A 188 -9.03 -11.77 4.93
C VAL A 188 -9.81 -12.26 3.71
N PHE A 189 -10.28 -11.35 2.85
CA PHE A 189 -10.96 -11.70 1.60
C PHE A 189 -10.05 -12.53 0.68
N ALA A 190 -8.84 -12.04 0.40
CA ALA A 190 -7.85 -12.73 -0.42
C ALA A 190 -7.46 -14.08 0.18
N ALA A 191 -7.30 -14.16 1.51
CA ALA A 191 -7.01 -15.42 2.20
C ALA A 191 -8.14 -16.45 2.09
N LYS A 192 -9.41 -16.02 2.13
CA LYS A 192 -10.57 -16.90 1.92
C LYS A 192 -10.59 -17.46 0.50
N ILE A 193 -10.29 -16.64 -0.51
CA ILE A 193 -10.16 -17.10 -1.91
C ILE A 193 -9.02 -18.12 -2.03
N ALA A 194 -7.86 -17.83 -1.43
CA ALA A 194 -6.72 -18.76 -1.42
C ALA A 194 -7.09 -20.10 -0.78
N ALA A 195 -7.74 -20.08 0.39
CA ALA A 195 -8.19 -21.28 1.11
C ALA A 195 -9.26 -22.09 0.34
N ALA A 196 -10.02 -21.46 -0.56
CA ALA A 196 -10.96 -22.13 -1.44
C ALA A 196 -10.26 -22.99 -2.52
N GLY A 197 -8.95 -22.80 -2.75
CA GLY A 197 -8.18 -23.51 -3.76
C GLY A 197 -7.97 -22.72 -5.05
N VAL A 198 -8.09 -21.39 -4.99
CA VAL A 198 -7.74 -20.48 -6.08
C VAL A 198 -6.37 -19.87 -5.77
N VAL A 199 -5.45 -19.90 -6.72
CA VAL A 199 -4.17 -19.20 -6.54
C VAL A 199 -4.42 -17.69 -6.59
N VAL A 200 -4.03 -16.99 -5.52
CA VAL A 200 -4.15 -15.54 -5.40
C VAL A 200 -2.77 -14.91 -5.42
N VAL A 201 -2.52 -14.01 -6.36
CA VAL A 201 -1.25 -13.29 -6.52
C VAL A 201 -1.49 -11.79 -6.39
N THR A 202 -0.63 -11.13 -5.62
CA THR A 202 -0.80 -9.72 -5.21
C THR A 202 0.55 -9.00 -5.16
N SER A 203 0.52 -7.70 -5.39
CA SER A 203 1.70 -6.83 -5.30
C SER A 203 2.06 -6.54 -3.86
N ALA A 204 3.34 -6.58 -3.49
CA ALA A 204 3.77 -6.30 -2.11
C ALA A 204 3.61 -4.83 -1.70
N GLY A 205 3.64 -3.88 -2.65
CA GLY A 205 3.59 -2.44 -2.41
C GLY A 205 4.84 -1.72 -2.93
N ASN A 206 4.75 -0.40 -3.11
CA ASN A 206 5.83 0.44 -3.66
C ASN A 206 6.39 1.44 -2.62
N GLU A 207 6.26 1.11 -1.33
CA GLU A 207 6.60 1.94 -0.17
C GLU A 207 7.99 1.58 0.39
N GLY A 208 8.89 1.02 -0.43
CA GLY A 208 10.24 0.62 -0.01
C GLY A 208 11.02 1.75 0.67
N LYS A 209 10.79 3.01 0.28
CA LYS A 209 11.38 4.20 0.94
C LYS A 209 11.01 4.32 2.42
N ALA A 210 9.85 3.83 2.81
CA ALA A 210 9.36 3.91 4.17
C ALA A 210 10.01 2.88 5.10
N GLY A 211 10.62 1.82 4.55
CA GLY A 211 11.36 0.79 5.26
C GLY A 211 10.53 -0.46 5.61
N PRO A 212 10.92 -1.24 6.63
CA PRO A 212 10.25 -2.50 7.01
C PRO A 212 8.83 -2.28 7.56
N PHE A 213 8.01 -3.32 7.57
CA PHE A 213 6.61 -3.28 8.03
C PHE A 213 5.65 -2.45 7.15
N TYR A 214 5.93 -2.36 5.85
CA TYR A 214 5.12 -1.62 4.86
C TYR A 214 4.61 -2.47 3.69
N VAL A 215 4.64 -3.79 3.84
CA VAL A 215 3.92 -4.65 2.89
C VAL A 215 2.41 -4.34 2.96
N GLY A 216 1.78 -4.03 1.83
CA GLY A 216 0.39 -3.60 1.77
C GLY A 216 -0.64 -4.74 1.78
N SER A 217 -1.85 -4.46 2.28
CA SER A 217 -3.03 -5.31 2.06
C SER A 217 -3.54 -5.14 0.61
N PRO A 218 -4.05 -6.19 -0.06
CA PRO A 218 -4.37 -7.55 0.40
C PRO A 218 -3.19 -8.53 0.47
N SER A 219 -1.98 -8.11 0.10
CA SER A 219 -0.85 -9.04 -0.05
C SER A 219 -0.41 -9.71 1.25
N THR A 220 -0.75 -9.10 2.39
CA THR A 220 -0.57 -9.66 3.73
C THR A 220 -1.41 -10.90 4.00
N GLY A 221 -2.44 -11.19 3.19
CA GLY A 221 -3.33 -12.34 3.35
C GLY A 221 -2.59 -13.68 3.47
N LYS A 222 -3.10 -14.55 4.36
CA LYS A 222 -2.57 -15.91 4.53
C LYS A 222 -2.86 -16.75 3.29
N GLY A 223 -1.88 -17.53 2.85
CA GLY A 223 -1.96 -18.32 1.59
C GLY A 223 -1.86 -17.49 0.30
N VAL A 224 -1.88 -16.16 0.37
CA VAL A 224 -1.68 -15.26 -0.78
C VAL A 224 -0.20 -15.20 -1.15
N ILE A 225 0.09 -15.21 -2.45
CA ILE A 225 1.44 -14.99 -2.99
C ILE A 225 1.65 -13.47 -3.11
N SER A 226 2.45 -12.91 -2.20
CA SER A 226 2.86 -11.50 -2.22
C SER A 226 4.16 -11.35 -2.99
N VAL A 227 4.18 -10.46 -3.98
CA VAL A 227 5.25 -10.35 -4.97
C VAL A 227 6.03 -9.06 -4.80
N ALA A 228 7.33 -9.18 -4.50
CA ALA A 228 8.30 -8.10 -4.52
C ALA A 228 8.80 -7.82 -5.94
N SER A 229 9.34 -6.62 -6.15
CA SER A 229 9.93 -6.22 -7.43
C SER A 229 11.45 -6.30 -7.38
N ILE A 230 12.05 -6.91 -8.40
CA ILE A 230 13.49 -6.79 -8.69
C ILE A 230 13.72 -5.98 -9.97
N GLU A 231 14.93 -5.48 -10.10
CA GLU A 231 15.40 -4.79 -11.27
C GLU A 231 15.47 -5.73 -12.48
N ASN A 232 14.84 -5.34 -13.60
CA ASN A 232 14.97 -6.08 -14.85
C ASN A 232 16.43 -6.05 -15.33
N THR A 233 16.93 -7.09 -16.01
CA THR A 233 18.32 -7.12 -16.51
C THR A 233 18.54 -6.23 -17.72
N ASP A 234 17.46 -5.83 -18.39
CA ASP A 234 17.51 -5.17 -19.68
C ASP A 234 16.83 -3.80 -19.62
N ILE A 235 17.43 -2.82 -20.29
CA ILE A 235 16.88 -1.48 -20.48
C ILE A 235 16.70 -1.23 -21.96
N PHE A 236 15.49 -0.81 -22.34
CA PHE A 236 15.19 -0.37 -23.69
C PHE A 236 15.56 1.10 -23.85
N VAL A 237 16.36 1.40 -24.87
CA VAL A 237 16.77 2.75 -25.24
C VAL A 237 16.65 2.94 -26.74
N GLN A 238 16.48 4.19 -27.12
CA GLN A 238 16.65 4.66 -28.48
C GLN A 238 17.93 5.49 -28.57
N LYS A 239 18.41 5.74 -29.80
CA LYS A 239 19.67 6.42 -30.04
C LYS A 239 19.46 7.72 -30.78
N ALA A 240 20.13 8.79 -30.34
CA ALA A 240 20.27 10.03 -31.09
C ALA A 240 21.70 10.15 -31.59
N GLU A 241 21.88 10.45 -32.88
CA GLU A 241 23.19 10.56 -33.52
C GLU A 241 23.64 12.02 -33.54
N LEU A 242 24.93 12.26 -33.24
CA LEU A 242 25.56 13.57 -33.38
C LEU A 242 26.38 13.64 -34.67
N ASP A 243 26.38 14.79 -35.33
CA ASP A 243 27.15 15.04 -36.55
C ASP A 243 28.63 15.38 -36.32
N ASN A 244 29.12 15.29 -35.08
CA ASN A 244 30.50 15.57 -34.69
C ASN A 244 31.37 14.31 -34.45
N GLY A 245 30.83 13.11 -34.74
CA GLY A 245 31.54 11.85 -34.55
C GLY A 245 31.54 11.29 -33.12
N HIS A 246 30.85 11.94 -32.17
CA HIS A 246 30.57 11.35 -30.86
C HIS A 246 29.71 10.09 -31.00
N ALA A 247 29.86 9.16 -30.04
CA ALA A 247 28.99 7.99 -29.98
C ALA A 247 27.50 8.40 -29.87
N PRO A 248 26.55 7.60 -30.39
CA PRO A 248 25.14 7.94 -30.25
C PRO A 248 24.70 8.07 -28.78
N ILE A 249 23.91 9.09 -28.48
CA ILE A 249 23.34 9.33 -27.16
C ILE A 249 22.17 8.37 -26.96
N ASN A 250 22.21 7.60 -25.88
CA ASN A 250 21.06 6.78 -25.50
C ASN A 250 20.02 7.67 -24.82
N TYR A 251 18.80 7.68 -25.35
CA TYR A 251 17.65 8.25 -24.67
C TYR A 251 16.65 7.16 -24.30
N PHE A 252 16.08 7.27 -23.11
CA PHE A 252 15.31 6.22 -22.46
C PHE A 252 13.87 6.31 -22.94
N SER A 253 13.57 5.61 -24.04
CA SER A 253 12.26 5.55 -24.66
C SER A 253 12.04 4.20 -25.36
N VAL A 254 10.78 3.79 -25.49
CA VAL A 254 10.38 2.64 -26.30
C VAL A 254 10.36 3.04 -27.77
N ASP A 255 9.62 4.09 -28.10
CA ASP A 255 9.49 4.62 -29.45
C ASP A 255 10.54 5.70 -29.72
N PRO A 256 11.05 5.81 -30.96
CA PRO A 256 11.92 6.92 -31.32
C PRO A 256 11.15 8.24 -31.18
N LEU A 257 11.79 9.29 -30.68
CA LEU A 257 11.17 10.62 -30.64
C LEU A 257 10.83 11.04 -32.09
N PRO A 258 9.61 11.55 -32.37
CA PRO A 258 9.14 11.84 -33.72
C PRO A 258 9.75 13.15 -34.29
N ILE A 259 11.04 13.37 -34.06
CA ILE A 259 11.81 14.54 -34.48
C ILE A 259 12.44 14.25 -35.84
N LYS A 260 12.11 15.07 -36.84
CA LYS A 260 12.62 14.91 -38.21
C LYS A 260 13.77 15.88 -38.48
N GLY A 261 14.76 15.44 -39.25
CA GLY A 261 15.90 16.28 -39.65
C GLY A 261 16.99 16.38 -38.59
N LYS A 262 17.90 17.34 -38.80
CA LYS A 262 19.04 17.61 -37.92
C LYS A 262 18.78 18.87 -37.12
N TRP A 263 18.76 18.77 -35.80
CA TRP A 263 18.44 19.89 -34.90
C TRP A 263 19.66 20.30 -34.07
N PRO A 264 19.98 21.60 -33.97
CA PRO A 264 21.00 22.06 -33.04
C PRO A 264 20.54 21.84 -31.59
N ILE A 265 21.48 21.81 -30.67
CA ILE A 265 21.21 21.75 -29.22
C ILE A 265 21.31 23.15 -28.60
N CYS A 266 20.57 23.38 -27.53
CA CYS A 266 20.66 24.60 -26.73
C CYS A 266 20.59 24.27 -25.23
N ALA A 267 21.44 24.90 -24.43
CA ALA A 267 21.44 24.80 -22.98
C ALA A 267 21.02 26.14 -22.37
N LEU A 268 20.25 26.10 -21.27
CA LEU A 268 19.81 27.30 -20.55
C LEU A 268 20.94 27.94 -19.72
N SER A 269 21.96 27.16 -19.38
CA SER A 269 23.12 27.56 -18.58
C SER A 269 24.33 26.70 -18.94
N SER A 270 25.54 27.21 -18.71
CA SER A 270 26.78 26.44 -18.78
C SER A 270 27.07 25.64 -17.50
N ASP A 271 26.37 25.94 -16.40
CA ASP A 271 26.47 25.16 -15.17
C ASP A 271 25.71 23.85 -15.31
N THR A 272 26.46 22.78 -15.54
CA THR A 272 25.91 21.43 -15.68
C THR A 272 25.30 20.90 -14.38
N LYS A 273 25.49 21.58 -13.24
CA LYS A 273 25.00 21.19 -11.91
C LYS A 273 23.74 21.92 -11.46
N ASP A 274 23.34 22.97 -12.16
CA ASP A 274 22.18 23.76 -11.79
C ASP A 274 20.89 22.97 -12.01
N ALA A 275 20.27 22.52 -10.92
CA ALA A 275 18.98 21.84 -10.95
C ALA A 275 17.80 22.81 -11.05
N HIS A 276 17.99 24.13 -10.83
CA HIS A 276 16.90 25.11 -10.82
C HIS A 276 16.60 25.70 -12.21
N GLN A 277 17.24 25.17 -13.26
CA GLN A 277 16.96 25.54 -14.65
C GLN A 277 15.45 25.41 -14.96
N ALA A 278 14.87 26.46 -15.52
CA ALA A 278 13.43 26.55 -15.84
C ALA A 278 12.46 26.33 -14.66
N CYS A 279 12.91 26.49 -13.41
CA CYS A 279 12.01 26.52 -12.24
C CYS A 279 11.35 27.88 -11.99
N LYS A 280 11.60 28.83 -12.89
CA LYS A 280 10.97 30.14 -12.94
C LYS A 280 10.80 30.50 -14.40
N GLU A 281 9.89 31.44 -14.66
CA GLU A 281 9.72 32.04 -15.97
C GLU A 281 11.09 32.47 -16.54
N LEU A 282 11.36 32.00 -17.76
CA LEU A 282 12.57 32.39 -18.49
C LEU A 282 12.42 33.85 -18.98
N PRO A 283 13.51 34.60 -19.25
CA PRO A 283 13.43 35.98 -19.78
C PRO A 283 13.08 36.05 -21.27
N ASP A 284 12.39 37.09 -21.73
CA ASP A 284 11.91 37.32 -23.12
C ASP A 284 12.99 37.17 -24.21
N SER A 285 14.24 37.43 -23.84
CA SER A 285 15.41 37.27 -24.71
C SER A 285 15.74 35.81 -25.07
N ILE A 286 15.23 34.82 -24.33
CA ILE A 286 15.45 33.39 -24.60
C ILE A 286 14.36 32.88 -25.56
N GLN A 287 14.78 32.34 -26.69
CA GLN A 287 13.94 31.71 -27.71
C GLN A 287 14.43 30.29 -28.00
N LEU A 288 13.55 29.30 -27.89
CA LEU A 288 13.90 27.86 -27.89
C LEU A 288 13.29 27.06 -29.05
N GLY A 289 12.61 27.73 -29.99
CA GLY A 289 11.84 27.07 -31.06
C GLY A 289 12.64 26.35 -32.14
N GLU A 290 13.96 26.60 -32.23
CA GLU A 290 14.82 26.08 -33.30
C GLU A 290 15.87 25.07 -32.82
N CYS A 291 15.78 24.59 -31.58
CA CYS A 291 16.76 23.68 -30.98
C CYS A 291 16.11 22.58 -30.13
N VAL A 292 16.89 21.55 -29.82
CA VAL A 292 16.57 20.59 -28.76
C VAL A 292 17.16 21.12 -27.46
N VAL A 293 16.30 21.41 -26.48
CA VAL A 293 16.73 22.00 -25.20
C VAL A 293 17.29 20.91 -24.29
N ILE A 294 18.48 21.13 -23.74
CA ILE A 294 19.10 20.23 -22.76
C ILE A 294 18.92 20.83 -21.37
N VAL A 295 18.21 20.12 -20.49
CA VAL A 295 17.79 20.65 -19.20
C VAL A 295 18.10 19.67 -18.08
N ARG A 296 18.66 20.18 -16.98
CA ARG A 296 18.87 19.39 -15.76
C ARG A 296 17.58 19.27 -14.95
N GLU A 297 17.25 18.05 -14.60
CA GLU A 297 16.14 17.69 -13.71
C GLU A 297 16.47 18.00 -12.23
N GLY A 298 15.43 18.16 -11.41
CA GLY A 298 15.51 18.56 -9.99
C GLY A 298 15.06 20.01 -9.77
N GLY A 299 15.10 20.46 -8.52
CA GLY A 299 14.80 21.86 -8.13
C GLY A 299 13.32 22.25 -8.10
N CYS A 300 12.51 21.73 -9.03
CA CYS A 300 11.07 21.91 -9.16
C CYS A 300 10.46 20.74 -9.96
N GLU A 301 9.13 20.69 -10.07
CA GLU A 301 8.43 19.65 -10.84
C GLU A 301 8.80 19.69 -12.34
N LEU A 302 8.87 18.51 -12.98
CA LEU A 302 9.23 18.44 -14.39
C LEU A 302 8.20 19.13 -15.29
N SER A 303 6.91 19.09 -14.92
CA SER A 303 5.85 19.79 -15.65
C SER A 303 6.05 21.30 -15.65
N GLU A 304 6.44 21.87 -14.50
CA GLU A 304 6.73 23.31 -14.38
C GLU A 304 7.90 23.73 -15.27
N LYS A 305 8.96 22.92 -15.34
CA LYS A 305 10.06 23.15 -16.29
C LYS A 305 9.55 23.13 -17.74
N ILE A 306 8.72 22.15 -18.09
CA ILE A 306 8.17 22.02 -19.45
C ILE A 306 7.32 23.25 -19.81
N ASP A 307 6.46 23.72 -18.90
CA ASP A 307 5.60 24.89 -19.13
C ASP A 307 6.45 26.13 -19.46
N HIS A 308 7.46 26.45 -18.64
CA HIS A 308 8.34 27.59 -18.89
C HIS A 308 9.18 27.45 -20.18
N LEU A 309 9.51 26.23 -20.60
CA LEU A 309 10.19 25.97 -21.88
C LEU A 309 9.26 26.21 -23.07
N VAL A 310 8.03 25.71 -22.98
CA VAL A 310 6.99 25.86 -24.01
C VAL A 310 6.61 27.33 -24.18
N ASP A 311 6.53 28.10 -23.10
CA ASP A 311 6.31 29.55 -23.16
C ASP A 311 7.37 30.29 -23.99
N ARG A 312 8.56 29.69 -24.14
CA ARG A 312 9.66 30.23 -24.97
C ARG A 312 9.79 29.52 -26.31
N GLY A 313 8.74 28.82 -26.72
CA GLY A 313 8.63 28.15 -28.00
C GLY A 313 9.34 26.81 -28.11
N ALA A 314 9.86 26.24 -27.01
CA ALA A 314 10.51 24.94 -27.08
C ALA A 314 9.56 23.87 -27.62
N GLN A 315 10.05 23.06 -28.57
CA GLN A 315 9.30 21.93 -29.13
C GLN A 315 9.82 20.58 -28.61
N TYR A 316 11.10 20.53 -28.25
CA TYR A 316 11.82 19.31 -27.89
C TYR A 316 12.74 19.56 -26.71
N ALA A 317 12.80 18.62 -25.78
CA ALA A 317 13.83 18.62 -24.74
C ALA A 317 14.42 17.24 -24.46
N LEU A 318 15.69 17.22 -24.06
CA LEU A 318 16.31 16.07 -23.43
C LEU A 318 16.66 16.44 -21.99
N PHE A 319 16.15 15.66 -21.05
CA PHE A 319 16.35 15.89 -19.63
C PHE A 319 17.43 14.97 -19.09
N TYR A 320 18.27 15.46 -18.16
CA TYR A 320 19.24 14.62 -17.47
C TYR A 320 19.24 14.92 -15.97
N GLY A 321 19.47 13.88 -15.18
CA GLY A 321 19.57 13.97 -13.73
C GLY A 321 20.97 13.57 -13.25
N THR A 322 21.03 12.88 -12.12
CA THR A 322 22.28 12.37 -11.55
C THR A 322 22.63 10.93 -11.95
N SER A 323 21.69 10.22 -12.59
CA SER A 323 21.82 8.80 -12.93
C SER A 323 22.43 8.55 -14.31
N SER A 324 23.22 7.47 -14.44
CA SER A 324 23.66 6.93 -15.74
C SER A 324 22.54 6.16 -16.45
N THR A 325 21.57 5.64 -15.70
CA THR A 325 20.37 4.97 -16.20
C THR A 325 19.13 5.66 -15.63
N PRO A 326 18.75 6.84 -16.14
CA PRO A 326 17.54 7.53 -15.68
C PRO A 326 16.27 6.68 -15.88
N PRO A 327 15.17 7.04 -15.20
CA PRO A 327 13.88 6.41 -15.43
C PRO A 327 13.34 6.74 -16.84
N TYR A 328 12.45 5.88 -17.33
CA TYR A 328 11.59 6.22 -18.46
C TYR A 328 10.49 7.17 -17.95
N ILE A 329 10.30 8.31 -18.62
CA ILE A 329 9.30 9.31 -18.26
C ILE A 329 8.48 9.65 -19.50
N GLU A 330 7.16 9.58 -19.38
CA GLU A 330 6.22 10.06 -20.39
C GLU A 330 5.79 11.49 -20.06
N THR A 331 5.83 12.36 -21.07
CA THR A 331 5.46 13.78 -20.97
C THR A 331 4.32 14.07 -21.95
N PRO A 332 3.05 13.87 -21.53
CA PRO A 332 1.91 14.07 -22.41
C PRO A 332 1.91 15.50 -23.00
N GLY A 333 1.82 15.61 -24.32
CA GLY A 333 1.75 16.90 -25.02
C GLY A 333 3.09 17.56 -25.32
N PHE A 334 4.22 17.02 -24.86
CA PHE A 334 5.55 17.56 -25.12
C PHE A 334 6.53 16.46 -25.55
N ILE A 335 7.35 16.71 -26.58
CA ILE A 335 8.26 15.68 -27.09
C ILE A 335 9.58 15.76 -26.31
N SER A 336 9.80 14.80 -25.41
CA SER A 336 11.03 14.73 -24.64
C SER A 336 11.43 13.33 -24.23
N ALA A 337 12.68 13.16 -23.80
CA ALA A 337 13.17 11.93 -23.20
C ALA A 337 14.25 12.21 -22.14
N MET A 338 14.45 11.26 -21.24
CA MET A 338 15.59 11.27 -20.33
C MET A 338 16.85 10.74 -21.03
N ILE A 339 18.01 11.33 -20.72
CA ILE A 339 19.34 10.88 -21.13
C ILE A 339 20.25 10.71 -19.90
N SER A 340 21.36 9.99 -20.08
CA SER A 340 22.30 9.76 -18.98
C SER A 340 22.92 11.07 -18.48
N LYS A 341 23.32 11.11 -17.20
CA LYS A 341 24.05 12.25 -16.64
C LYS A 341 25.24 12.65 -17.51
N VAL A 342 26.05 11.68 -17.91
CA VAL A 342 27.29 11.92 -18.67
C VAL A 342 26.98 12.54 -20.04
N ASP A 343 25.96 12.04 -20.72
CA ASP A 343 25.53 12.57 -22.01
C ASP A 343 24.94 13.98 -21.88
N GLY A 344 24.13 14.23 -20.84
CA GLY A 344 23.57 15.55 -20.57
C GLY A 344 24.63 16.59 -20.27
N GLU A 345 25.57 16.28 -19.37
CA GLU A 345 26.71 17.17 -19.05
C GLU A 345 27.58 17.43 -20.28
N TYR A 346 27.79 16.42 -21.14
CA TYR A 346 28.50 16.59 -22.41
C TYR A 346 27.78 17.56 -23.36
N LEU A 347 26.48 17.38 -23.58
CA LEU A 347 25.70 18.24 -24.48
C LEU A 347 25.63 19.69 -23.98
N VAL A 348 25.48 19.92 -22.67
CA VAL A 348 25.50 21.26 -22.08
C VAL A 348 26.84 21.95 -22.33
N ASN A 349 27.96 21.26 -22.09
CA ASN A 349 29.30 21.80 -22.32
C ASN A 349 29.53 22.15 -23.80
N MET A 350 29.01 21.34 -24.74
CA MET A 350 29.09 21.63 -26.17
C MET A 350 28.25 22.85 -26.58
N SER A 351 27.09 23.06 -25.97
CA SER A 351 26.27 24.26 -26.22
C SER A 351 26.92 25.52 -25.66
N ALA A 352 27.64 25.44 -24.54
CA ALA A 352 28.24 26.59 -23.85
C ALA A 352 29.58 27.04 -24.45
N ALA A 353 30.31 26.15 -25.14
CA ALA A 353 31.71 26.38 -25.52
C ALA A 353 31.92 27.35 -26.70
N GLY A 354 30.87 27.87 -27.34
CA GLY A 354 31.03 28.79 -28.49
C GLY A 354 31.88 28.24 -29.64
N LEU A 355 32.09 26.92 -29.69
CA LEU A 355 32.83 26.24 -30.74
C LEU A 355 32.03 26.40 -32.03
N GLY A 356 32.67 26.85 -33.11
CA GLY A 356 32.03 27.31 -34.36
C GLY A 356 31.08 26.33 -35.08
N HIS A 357 30.84 25.13 -34.55
CA HIS A 357 29.76 24.23 -34.93
C HIS A 357 29.15 23.56 -33.68
N VAL A 358 27.99 24.03 -33.23
CA VAL A 358 27.17 23.32 -32.23
C VAL A 358 26.66 22.03 -32.89
N PRO A 359 26.95 20.84 -32.32
CA PRO A 359 26.58 19.58 -32.96
C PRO A 359 25.07 19.47 -33.10
N LYS A 360 24.63 18.90 -34.23
CA LYS A 360 23.21 18.65 -34.50
C LYS A 360 22.85 17.21 -34.17
N LEU A 361 21.72 17.05 -33.49
CA LEU A 361 21.11 15.76 -33.20
C LEU A 361 20.23 15.30 -34.35
N THR A 362 20.32 14.01 -34.67
CA THR A 362 19.38 13.29 -35.52
C THR A 362 18.75 12.17 -34.71
N PHE A 363 17.44 11.95 -34.86
CA PHE A 363 16.70 10.89 -34.20
C PHE A 363 16.26 9.85 -35.23
N PRO A 364 17.04 8.77 -35.45
CA PRO A 364 16.65 7.68 -36.34
C PRO A 364 15.27 7.12 -35.97
N GLN A 365 14.36 7.06 -36.94
CA GLN A 365 12.98 6.59 -36.77
C GLN A 365 12.87 5.05 -36.80
N LYS A 366 13.91 4.35 -36.32
CA LYS A 366 13.92 2.88 -36.22
C LYS A 366 12.97 2.46 -35.11
N LYS A 367 11.92 1.72 -35.45
CA LYS A 367 10.89 1.30 -34.49
C LYS A 367 11.39 0.28 -33.46
N LYS A 368 12.45 -0.48 -33.77
CA LYS A 368 13.00 -1.46 -32.83
C LYS A 368 13.99 -0.77 -31.89
N PRO A 369 13.71 -0.68 -30.58
CA PRO A 369 14.65 -0.10 -29.62
C PRO A 369 15.92 -0.97 -29.50
N THR A 370 17.00 -0.33 -29.03
CA THR A 370 18.22 -1.02 -28.59
C THR A 370 18.04 -1.48 -27.15
N VAL A 371 18.57 -2.67 -26.83
CA VAL A 371 18.64 -3.16 -25.45
C VAL A 371 20.05 -2.97 -24.92
N ILE A 372 20.16 -2.41 -23.72
CA ILE A 372 21.42 -2.30 -22.98
C ILE A 372 21.29 -3.01 -21.62
N PRO A 373 22.39 -3.52 -21.04
CA PRO A 373 22.35 -4.13 -19.70
C PRO A 373 21.96 -3.12 -18.63
N ASN A 374 21.11 -3.54 -17.70
CA ASN A 374 20.85 -2.82 -16.45
C ASN A 374 21.94 -3.18 -15.43
N PRO A 375 22.78 -2.23 -14.99
CA PRO A 375 23.79 -2.52 -13.97
C PRO A 375 23.21 -2.95 -12.62
N LEU A 376 21.93 -2.69 -12.37
CA LEU A 376 21.21 -3.10 -11.16
C LEU A 376 20.43 -4.41 -11.35
N GLY A 377 20.47 -5.03 -12.54
CA GLY A 377 19.66 -6.20 -12.89
C GLY A 377 19.74 -7.33 -11.87
N GLY A 378 18.57 -7.81 -11.44
CA GLY A 378 18.43 -8.87 -10.45
C GLY A 378 18.48 -8.41 -8.98
N LEU A 379 18.85 -7.16 -8.69
CA LEU A 379 18.79 -6.60 -7.34
C LEU A 379 17.34 -6.24 -6.97
N ALA A 380 17.03 -6.21 -5.67
CA ALA A 380 15.74 -5.72 -5.19
C ALA A 380 15.53 -4.26 -5.62
N ALA A 381 14.36 -3.97 -6.18
CA ALA A 381 14.00 -2.61 -6.57
C ALA A 381 13.83 -1.74 -5.30
N SER A 382 14.42 -0.55 -5.29
CA SER A 382 14.41 0.34 -4.12
C SER A 382 13.01 0.77 -3.65
N SER A 383 12.03 0.77 -4.54
CA SER A 383 10.63 1.05 -4.22
C SER A 383 9.87 -0.16 -3.67
N SER A 384 10.37 -1.39 -3.82
CA SER A 384 9.63 -2.58 -3.39
C SER A 384 9.41 -2.58 -1.87
N SER A 385 8.16 -2.74 -1.42
CA SER A 385 7.84 -2.77 0.01
C SER A 385 8.48 -3.94 0.74
N TYR A 386 8.90 -3.67 1.98
CA TYR A 386 9.55 -4.63 2.87
C TYR A 386 8.55 -5.13 3.92
N GLY A 387 8.59 -6.45 4.19
CA GLY A 387 7.97 -6.99 5.39
C GLY A 387 8.87 -6.92 6.62
N PRO A 388 8.58 -7.70 7.67
CA PRO A 388 7.39 -8.58 7.79
C PRO A 388 6.10 -7.77 7.97
N THR A 389 4.96 -8.44 8.10
CA THR A 389 3.73 -7.76 8.57
C THR A 389 3.84 -7.38 10.05
N TRP A 390 2.96 -6.52 10.55
CA TRP A 390 2.95 -6.16 11.99
C TRP A 390 2.60 -7.33 12.92
N ASP A 391 1.87 -8.31 12.42
CA ASP A 391 1.60 -9.60 13.08
C ASP A 391 2.65 -10.69 12.77
N LEU A 392 3.81 -10.30 12.22
CA LEU A 392 5.01 -11.12 12.04
C LEU A 392 4.86 -12.31 11.09
N GLU A 393 4.00 -12.16 10.08
CA GLU A 393 3.94 -13.08 8.95
C GLU A 393 5.04 -12.72 7.94
N PHE A 394 5.60 -13.73 7.28
CA PHE A 394 6.66 -13.55 6.29
C PHE A 394 6.05 -13.06 4.98
N LYS A 395 6.43 -11.83 4.61
CA LYS A 395 6.09 -11.21 3.34
C LYS A 395 7.23 -10.27 2.90
N PRO A 396 7.38 -9.98 1.60
CA PRO A 396 6.77 -10.69 0.47
C PRO A 396 7.23 -12.15 0.39
N SER A 397 6.50 -12.97 -0.36
CA SER A 397 6.76 -14.42 -0.51
C SER A 397 7.82 -14.71 -1.57
N ILE A 398 7.81 -13.95 -2.67
CA ILE A 398 8.72 -14.13 -3.80
C ILE A 398 8.99 -12.78 -4.43
N ALA A 399 10.07 -12.67 -5.20
CA ALA A 399 10.39 -11.48 -5.98
C ALA A 399 10.46 -11.84 -7.48
N ALA A 400 10.02 -10.93 -8.34
CA ALA A 400 10.07 -11.09 -9.79
C ALA A 400 10.39 -9.76 -10.48
N PRO A 401 10.89 -9.77 -11.73
CA PRO A 401 11.18 -8.55 -12.48
C PRO A 401 9.98 -7.63 -12.52
N GLY A 402 10.15 -6.40 -12.02
CA GLY A 402 9.06 -5.42 -11.92
C GLY A 402 9.46 -4.01 -12.30
N THR A 403 10.73 -3.71 -12.58
CA THR A 403 11.16 -2.38 -13.06
C THR A 403 11.29 -2.34 -14.57
N ARG A 404 10.90 -1.22 -15.18
CA ARG A 404 11.03 -0.96 -16.63
C ARG A 404 10.47 -2.09 -17.50
N ILE A 405 9.33 -2.64 -17.09
CA ILE A 405 8.69 -3.74 -17.79
C ILE A 405 7.92 -3.16 -18.98
N LEU A 406 8.38 -3.52 -20.19
CA LEU A 406 7.67 -3.24 -21.42
C LEU A 406 6.39 -4.08 -21.47
N SER A 407 5.24 -3.42 -21.60
CA SER A 407 3.95 -4.11 -21.73
C SER A 407 2.98 -3.29 -22.57
N THR A 408 1.77 -3.84 -22.74
CA THR A 408 0.68 -3.20 -23.48
C THR A 408 0.06 -2.05 -22.68
N LEU A 409 -0.35 -1.01 -23.40
CA LEU A 409 -1.11 0.13 -22.88
C LEU A 409 -2.44 0.26 -23.65
N PRO A 410 -3.43 1.00 -23.13
CA PRO A 410 -4.68 1.26 -23.84
C PRO A 410 -4.44 1.78 -25.26
N VAL A 411 -5.25 1.28 -26.21
CA VAL A 411 -5.20 1.69 -27.62
C VAL A 411 -5.47 3.19 -27.75
N LYS A 412 -4.65 3.89 -28.54
CA LYS A 412 -4.84 5.31 -28.88
C LYS A 412 -4.89 5.46 -30.38
N ASN A 413 -5.91 6.17 -30.90
CA ASN A 413 -6.11 6.41 -32.34
C ASN A 413 -6.05 5.10 -33.17
N ASN A 414 -6.71 4.03 -32.70
CA ASN A 414 -6.74 2.69 -33.30
C ASN A 414 -5.35 2.04 -33.48
N LYS A 415 -4.35 2.45 -32.69
CA LYS A 415 -3.01 1.86 -32.66
C LYS A 415 -2.72 1.21 -31.32
N ALA A 416 -2.17 0.00 -31.37
CA ALA A 416 -1.65 -0.68 -30.19
C ALA A 416 -0.54 0.17 -29.57
N MET A 417 -0.63 0.36 -28.26
CA MET A 417 0.34 1.13 -27.50
C MET A 417 1.17 0.17 -26.67
N TYR A 418 2.47 0.45 -26.60
CA TYR A 418 3.38 -0.18 -25.67
C TYR A 418 3.98 0.89 -24.79
N GLY A 419 4.30 0.55 -23.55
CA GLY A 419 4.98 1.44 -22.64
C GLY A 419 5.72 0.67 -21.57
N MET A 420 6.60 1.38 -20.87
CA MET A 420 7.34 0.82 -19.75
C MET A 420 6.76 1.33 -18.44
N LYS A 421 6.46 0.41 -17.53
CA LYS A 421 6.09 0.74 -16.15
C LYS A 421 6.98 0.00 -15.16
N SER A 422 7.06 0.53 -13.95
CA SER A 422 7.83 -0.03 -12.85
C SER A 422 6.96 -0.18 -11.60
N GLY A 423 7.16 -1.26 -10.87
CA GLY A 423 6.54 -1.49 -9.56
C GLY A 423 6.28 -2.96 -9.28
N THR A 424 5.91 -3.28 -8.05
CA THR A 424 5.45 -4.63 -7.69
C THR A 424 4.22 -5.05 -8.51
N SER A 425 3.43 -4.08 -8.98
CA SER A 425 2.31 -4.29 -9.91
C SER A 425 2.72 -4.91 -11.24
N MET A 426 3.93 -4.66 -11.74
CA MET A 426 4.42 -5.30 -12.97
C MET A 426 4.99 -6.69 -12.69
N ALA A 427 5.54 -6.91 -11.48
CA ALA A 427 6.04 -8.22 -11.06
C ALA A 427 4.91 -9.22 -10.78
N THR A 428 3.78 -8.77 -10.24
CA THR A 428 2.61 -9.58 -9.90
C THR A 428 2.04 -10.41 -11.07
N PRO A 429 1.69 -9.83 -12.23
CA PRO A 429 1.15 -10.59 -13.36
C PRO A 429 2.16 -11.59 -13.93
N LEU A 430 3.47 -11.32 -13.83
CA LEU A 430 4.51 -12.27 -14.23
C LEU A 430 4.47 -13.53 -13.34
N VAL A 431 4.37 -13.36 -12.03
CA VAL A 431 4.22 -14.49 -11.09
C VAL A 431 2.87 -15.20 -11.26
N ALA A 432 1.80 -14.47 -11.60
CA ALA A 432 0.51 -15.06 -11.92
C ALA A 432 0.59 -15.96 -13.16
N GLY A 433 1.28 -15.52 -14.21
CA GLY A 433 1.57 -16.33 -15.40
C GLY A 433 2.40 -17.57 -15.06
N VAL A 434 3.48 -17.41 -14.27
CA VAL A 434 4.29 -18.53 -13.76
C VAL A 434 3.43 -19.56 -13.02
N ALA A 435 2.53 -19.12 -12.13
CA ALA A 435 1.62 -20.01 -11.41
C ALA A 435 0.65 -20.72 -12.35
N ALA A 436 0.17 -20.04 -13.40
CA ALA A 436 -0.68 -20.64 -14.42
C ALA A 436 0.03 -21.78 -15.16
N LEU A 437 1.26 -21.55 -15.62
CA LEU A 437 2.08 -22.55 -16.30
C LEU A 437 2.36 -23.77 -15.40
N LEU A 438 2.62 -23.55 -14.12
CA LEU A 438 2.82 -24.64 -13.16
C LEU A 438 1.54 -25.46 -12.90
N LEU A 439 0.35 -24.83 -12.87
CA LEU A 439 -0.91 -25.56 -12.75
C LEU A 439 -1.30 -26.30 -14.02
N GLU A 440 -0.96 -25.78 -15.20
CA GLU A 440 -1.11 -26.49 -16.47
C GLU A 440 -0.26 -27.77 -16.46
N LYS A 441 0.99 -27.68 -16.01
CA LYS A 441 1.89 -28.84 -15.92
C LYS A 441 1.47 -29.85 -14.85
N HIS A 442 1.21 -29.39 -13.63
CA HIS A 442 1.02 -30.26 -12.46
C HIS A 442 -0.43 -30.63 -12.19
N GLY A 443 -1.38 -29.97 -12.86
CA GLY A 443 -2.82 -30.16 -12.73
C GLY A 443 -3.50 -29.14 -11.81
N LYS A 444 -4.78 -28.88 -12.10
CA LYS A 444 -5.60 -27.79 -11.50
C LYS A 444 -6.25 -28.20 -10.15
N THR A 445 -5.66 -29.13 -9.41
CA THR A 445 -6.25 -29.63 -8.17
C THR A 445 -6.17 -28.59 -7.05
N LYS A 446 -7.13 -28.61 -6.12
CA LYS A 446 -7.11 -27.75 -4.92
C LYS A 446 -5.80 -27.90 -4.13
N SER A 447 -5.25 -29.12 -4.04
CA SER A 447 -3.97 -29.39 -3.37
C SER A 447 -2.81 -28.66 -4.03
N ASN A 448 -2.73 -28.69 -5.37
CA ASN A 448 -1.69 -27.99 -6.11
C ASN A 448 -1.81 -26.47 -5.99
N ALA A 449 -3.03 -25.94 -6.02
CA ALA A 449 -3.27 -24.51 -5.81
C ALA A 449 -2.83 -24.06 -4.41
N LEU A 450 -3.17 -24.81 -3.36
CA LEU A 450 -2.73 -24.52 -1.99
C LEU A 450 -1.22 -24.68 -1.80
N GLY A 451 -0.59 -25.61 -2.52
CA GLY A 451 0.85 -25.84 -2.49
C GLY A 451 1.67 -24.86 -3.33
N MET A 452 1.04 -24.07 -4.21
CA MET A 452 1.72 -23.21 -5.18
C MET A 452 2.67 -22.21 -4.52
N ARG A 453 2.21 -21.56 -3.45
CA ARG A 453 3.03 -20.60 -2.68
C ARG A 453 4.30 -21.25 -2.16
N TYR A 454 4.21 -22.42 -1.51
CA TYR A 454 5.37 -23.12 -0.97
C TYR A 454 6.33 -23.60 -2.06
N LEU A 455 5.79 -24.07 -3.19
CA LEU A 455 6.59 -24.49 -4.33
C LEU A 455 7.40 -23.32 -4.87
N LEU A 456 6.78 -22.16 -5.06
CA LEU A 456 7.44 -20.95 -5.55
C LEU A 456 8.45 -20.41 -4.54
N GLU A 457 8.09 -20.32 -3.26
CA GLU A 457 8.98 -19.87 -2.19
C GLU A 457 10.23 -20.76 -2.11
N SER A 458 10.06 -22.08 -2.05
CA SER A 458 11.19 -23.00 -1.83
C SER A 458 12.13 -23.16 -3.03
N THR A 459 11.67 -22.83 -4.25
CA THR A 459 12.45 -23.02 -5.48
C THR A 459 12.95 -21.72 -6.10
N ALA A 460 12.18 -20.63 -5.96
CA ALA A 460 12.41 -19.30 -6.53
C ALA A 460 12.74 -19.28 -8.04
N ASN A 461 12.46 -20.35 -8.76
CA ASN A 461 12.79 -20.52 -10.17
C ASN A 461 11.81 -21.52 -10.80
N ILE A 462 11.13 -21.12 -11.88
CA ILE A 462 10.04 -21.93 -12.45
C ILE A 462 10.52 -23.30 -12.96
N PHE A 463 11.74 -23.39 -13.50
CA PHE A 463 12.26 -24.64 -14.03
C PHE A 463 12.47 -25.66 -12.90
N LYS A 464 12.97 -25.19 -11.74
CA LYS A 464 13.09 -26.00 -10.52
C LYS A 464 11.71 -26.36 -9.95
N ALA A 465 10.77 -25.42 -9.94
CA ALA A 465 9.38 -25.69 -9.52
C ALA A 465 8.68 -26.73 -10.40
N MET A 466 9.07 -26.82 -11.67
CA MET A 466 8.41 -27.68 -12.63
C MET A 466 9.00 -29.09 -12.71
N TYR A 467 10.33 -29.23 -12.68
CA TYR A 467 11.01 -30.53 -12.84
C TYR A 467 11.71 -31.03 -11.58
N GLY A 468 11.83 -30.19 -10.54
CA GLY A 468 12.43 -30.59 -9.30
C GLY A 468 11.71 -31.80 -8.71
N HIS A 469 12.49 -32.74 -8.19
CA HIS A 469 11.98 -33.94 -7.55
C HIS A 469 11.91 -33.81 -6.02
N THR A 470 12.25 -32.66 -5.48
CA THR A 470 12.34 -32.41 -4.05
C THR A 470 11.27 -31.43 -3.62
N ILE A 471 10.43 -31.84 -2.67
CA ILE A 471 9.45 -30.97 -2.02
C ILE A 471 9.85 -30.81 -0.56
N VAL A 472 9.88 -29.57 -0.07
CA VAL A 472 10.12 -29.28 1.35
C VAL A 472 8.90 -28.60 1.96
N THR A 473 8.55 -29.00 3.19
CA THR A 473 7.43 -28.41 3.94
C THR A 473 7.82 -28.20 5.42
N PRO A 474 7.44 -27.07 6.03
CA PRO A 474 6.88 -25.87 5.40
C PRO A 474 7.91 -25.18 4.48
N GLY A 475 7.45 -24.27 3.60
CA GLY A 475 8.34 -23.43 2.78
C GLY A 475 9.00 -22.30 3.58
N GLU A 476 8.44 -21.97 4.74
CA GLU A 476 8.95 -20.94 5.64
C GLU A 476 8.79 -21.33 7.12
N ILE A 477 9.66 -20.78 7.98
CA ILE A 477 9.60 -20.88 9.43
C ILE A 477 9.47 -19.47 10.02
N LEU A 478 8.32 -19.20 10.64
CA LEU A 478 8.06 -17.95 11.37
C LEU A 478 8.57 -18.08 12.81
N LEU A 479 9.64 -17.36 13.14
CA LEU A 479 10.20 -17.33 14.48
C LEU A 479 9.48 -16.31 15.39
N LYS A 480 8.79 -15.34 14.79
CA LYS A 480 8.12 -14.21 15.48
C LYS A 480 9.12 -13.35 16.25
N ASP A 481 8.72 -12.78 17.39
CA ASP A 481 9.51 -11.87 18.21
C ASP A 481 10.07 -12.56 19.47
N SER A 482 10.95 -11.90 20.21
CA SER A 482 11.61 -12.50 21.38
C SER A 482 10.65 -12.94 22.51
N SER A 483 9.37 -12.54 22.48
CA SER A 483 8.33 -13.05 23.39
C SER A 483 7.77 -14.41 22.99
N HIS A 484 7.87 -14.79 21.71
CA HIS A 484 7.22 -15.97 21.13
C HIS A 484 8.18 -16.89 20.37
N VAL A 485 9.47 -16.55 20.27
CA VAL A 485 10.50 -17.39 19.66
C VAL A 485 10.69 -18.66 20.50
N SER A 486 10.32 -19.80 19.94
CA SER A 486 10.94 -21.07 20.30
C SER A 486 12.18 -21.22 19.42
N PRO A 487 13.41 -21.18 19.96
CA PRO A 487 14.61 -21.34 19.14
C PRO A 487 14.87 -22.81 18.77
N LYS A 488 14.07 -23.75 19.31
CA LYS A 488 14.32 -25.18 19.20
C LYS A 488 13.21 -25.92 18.49
N ASN A 489 13.59 -27.07 17.94
CA ASN A 489 12.68 -28.13 17.47
C ASN A 489 11.79 -27.77 16.28
N HIS A 490 12.22 -26.87 15.39
CA HIS A 490 11.49 -26.63 14.15
C HIS A 490 11.60 -27.85 13.24
N ALA A 491 10.49 -28.26 12.63
CA ALA A 491 10.43 -29.43 11.78
C ALA A 491 10.39 -29.03 10.31
N ILE A 492 11.28 -29.58 9.50
CA ILE A 492 11.17 -29.58 8.04
C ILE A 492 11.03 -31.02 7.55
N THR A 493 10.13 -31.24 6.60
CA THR A 493 9.94 -32.53 5.94
C THR A 493 10.44 -32.43 4.51
N ILE A 494 11.37 -33.31 4.15
CA ILE A 494 11.92 -33.44 2.80
C ILE A 494 11.27 -34.65 2.14
N LYS A 495 10.58 -34.44 1.03
CA LYS A 495 9.97 -35.49 0.21
C LYS A 495 10.73 -35.65 -1.09
N ASN A 496 11.12 -36.89 -1.39
CA ASN A 496 11.73 -37.26 -2.66
C ASN A 496 10.65 -37.86 -3.58
N THR A 497 10.37 -37.19 -4.68
CA THR A 497 9.40 -37.62 -5.69
C THR A 497 10.05 -38.30 -6.90
N SER A 498 11.39 -38.41 -6.91
CA SER A 498 12.11 -39.13 -7.97
C SER A 498 11.98 -40.65 -7.81
N LYS A 499 12.37 -41.37 -8.86
CA LYS A 499 12.40 -42.85 -8.88
C LYS A 499 13.63 -43.45 -8.18
N LYS A 500 14.56 -42.64 -7.68
CA LYS A 500 15.82 -43.08 -7.06
C LYS A 500 15.98 -42.47 -5.67
N ALA A 501 16.67 -43.14 -4.77
CA ALA A 501 17.01 -42.56 -3.47
C ALA A 501 17.87 -41.30 -3.67
N GLN A 502 17.61 -40.25 -2.90
CA GLN A 502 18.33 -38.99 -2.96
C GLN A 502 19.05 -38.75 -1.64
N THR A 503 20.31 -38.30 -1.73
CA THR A 503 21.08 -37.84 -0.58
C THR A 503 21.07 -36.32 -0.59
N TYR A 504 20.51 -35.73 0.46
CA TYR A 504 20.40 -34.29 0.62
C TYR A 504 21.47 -33.76 1.57
N LYS A 505 22.23 -32.76 1.14
CA LYS A 505 23.09 -31.93 1.99
C LYS A 505 22.27 -30.76 2.55
N LEU A 506 22.38 -30.56 3.86
CA LEU A 506 21.71 -29.48 4.58
C LEU A 506 22.74 -28.40 4.91
N THR A 507 22.46 -27.15 4.52
CA THR A 507 23.34 -26.01 4.81
C THR A 507 22.54 -24.80 5.26
N HIS A 508 23.18 -23.93 6.04
CA HIS A 508 22.62 -22.66 6.45
C HIS A 508 23.21 -21.54 5.58
N VAL A 509 22.34 -20.75 4.96
CA VAL A 509 22.71 -19.54 4.23
C VAL A 509 22.20 -18.34 5.05
N PRO A 510 23.06 -17.68 5.83
CA PRO A 510 22.65 -16.54 6.64
C PRO A 510 22.34 -15.31 5.79
N ALA A 511 21.36 -14.51 6.24
CA ALA A 511 21.19 -13.13 5.79
C ALA A 511 21.64 -12.17 6.90
N GLY A 512 22.09 -10.98 6.51
CA GLY A 512 22.44 -9.93 7.47
C GLY A 512 21.22 -9.44 8.25
N THR A 513 21.44 -9.03 9.50
CA THR A 513 20.38 -8.51 10.38
C THR A 513 20.22 -7.01 10.19
N MET A 514 18.98 -6.54 10.11
CA MET A 514 18.62 -5.16 9.84
C MET A 514 17.95 -4.52 11.06
N ASN A 515 18.51 -3.42 11.57
CA ASN A 515 17.80 -2.59 12.55
C ASN A 515 16.66 -1.86 11.83
N THR A 516 15.45 -1.93 12.40
CA THR A 516 14.27 -1.32 11.78
C THR A 516 13.86 -0.02 12.46
N PHE A 517 14.37 0.21 13.69
CA PHE A 517 14.21 1.45 14.44
C PHE A 517 15.57 1.96 14.93
N ASP A 518 15.65 3.27 15.18
CA ASP A 518 16.79 3.92 15.82
C ASP A 518 16.71 3.85 17.36
N SER A 519 17.63 4.55 18.05
CA SER A 519 17.66 4.60 19.51
C SER A 519 16.48 5.34 20.16
N HIS A 520 15.75 6.15 19.39
CA HIS A 520 14.56 6.88 19.82
C HIS A 520 13.26 6.15 19.48
N GLN A 521 13.35 4.90 19.00
CA GLN A 521 12.22 4.14 18.45
C GLN A 521 11.54 4.85 17.26
N GLN A 522 12.30 5.63 16.49
CA GLN A 522 11.87 6.10 15.19
C GLN A 522 12.24 5.06 14.15
N ALA A 523 11.32 4.74 13.26
CA ALA A 523 11.58 3.75 12.23
C ALA A 523 12.58 4.26 11.18
N ILE A 524 13.50 3.40 10.77
CA ILE A 524 14.57 3.72 9.82
C ILE A 524 14.01 3.62 8.39
N PRO A 525 14.15 4.67 7.56
CA PRO A 525 13.66 4.65 6.18
C PRO A 525 14.52 3.72 5.31
N GLY A 526 13.92 3.19 4.24
CA GLY A 526 14.53 2.24 3.30
C GLY A 526 15.96 2.58 2.86
N PRO A 527 16.21 3.79 2.33
CA PRO A 527 17.54 4.19 1.85
C PRO A 527 18.62 4.22 2.94
N ALA A 528 18.23 4.30 4.22
CA ALA A 528 19.14 4.32 5.35
C ALA A 528 19.28 2.95 6.04
N LEU A 529 18.60 1.91 5.54
CA LEU A 529 18.71 0.56 6.09
C LEU A 529 20.09 -0.02 5.77
N ALA A 530 20.81 -0.37 6.82
CA ALA A 530 22.08 -1.07 6.73
C ALA A 530 21.93 -2.50 7.25
N LEU A 531 22.45 -3.46 6.48
CA LEU A 531 22.58 -4.84 6.92
C LEU A 531 23.85 -4.98 7.76
N SER A 532 23.70 -5.52 8.98
CA SER A 532 24.83 -5.93 9.80
C SER A 532 25.28 -7.35 9.47
N ASN A 533 26.53 -7.68 9.82
CA ASN A 533 27.07 -9.03 9.69
C ASN A 533 26.59 -9.99 10.80
N ASN A 534 25.75 -9.52 11.73
CA ASN A 534 25.13 -10.40 12.71
C ASN A 534 24.01 -11.20 12.02
N TYR A 535 23.92 -12.50 12.30
CA TYR A 535 22.92 -13.39 11.71
C TYR A 535 22.51 -14.50 12.68
N ALA A 536 21.40 -15.17 12.38
CA ALA A 536 20.87 -16.25 13.21
C ALA A 536 21.82 -17.46 13.26
N LYS A 537 21.96 -18.12 14.41
CA LYS A 537 22.70 -19.38 14.49
C LYS A 537 21.76 -20.55 14.23
N VAL A 538 22.12 -21.44 13.29
CA VAL A 538 21.31 -22.60 12.92
C VAL A 538 22.03 -23.91 13.26
N THR A 539 21.31 -24.86 13.85
CA THR A 539 21.81 -26.20 14.17
C THR A 539 20.82 -27.27 13.69
N PHE A 540 21.26 -28.17 12.81
CA PHE A 540 20.48 -29.34 12.40
C PHE A 540 20.68 -30.50 13.39
N HIS A 541 19.60 -31.12 13.87
CA HIS A 541 19.65 -32.24 14.82
C HIS A 541 19.93 -33.55 14.09
N LYS A 542 21.15 -33.69 13.56
CA LYS A 542 21.64 -34.89 12.90
C LYS A 542 23.11 -35.11 13.24
N LYS A 543 23.53 -36.38 13.19
CA LYS A 543 24.95 -36.77 13.34
C LYS A 543 25.80 -36.31 12.14
N SER A 544 25.20 -36.19 10.96
CA SER A 544 25.80 -35.64 9.74
C SER A 544 24.89 -34.57 9.14
N ASN A 545 25.46 -33.64 8.36
CA ASN A 545 24.69 -32.64 7.60
C ASN A 545 24.03 -33.24 6.33
N THR A 546 23.76 -34.54 6.33
CA THR A 546 23.20 -35.27 5.19
C THR A 546 22.00 -36.12 5.59
N VAL A 547 21.03 -36.25 4.68
CA VAL A 547 19.83 -37.07 4.87
C VAL A 547 19.54 -37.84 3.60
N VAL A 548 19.43 -39.16 3.71
CA VAL A 548 19.01 -40.02 2.59
C VAL A 548 17.49 -40.21 2.65
N VAL A 549 16.81 -39.94 1.54
CA VAL A 549 15.36 -40.13 1.39
C VAL A 549 15.09 -41.11 0.24
N PRO A 550 14.49 -42.28 0.51
CA PRO A 550 14.12 -43.24 -0.52
C PRO A 550 13.13 -42.66 -1.55
N PRO A 551 12.99 -43.29 -2.73
CA PRO A 551 11.99 -42.90 -3.74
C PRO A 551 10.58 -42.83 -3.15
N GLY A 552 9.84 -41.76 -3.41
CA GLY A 552 8.46 -41.56 -2.92
C GLY A 552 8.31 -41.29 -1.42
N GLU A 553 9.37 -41.47 -0.63
CA GLU A 553 9.34 -41.28 0.82
C GLU A 553 9.53 -39.82 1.25
N SER A 554 9.25 -39.58 2.53
CA SER A 554 9.55 -38.33 3.21
C SER A 554 10.38 -38.58 4.47
N LYS A 555 11.33 -37.69 4.78
CA LYS A 555 12.05 -37.70 6.06
C LYS A 555 11.93 -36.36 6.75
N LYS A 556 11.66 -36.41 8.05
CA LYS A 556 11.65 -35.23 8.93
C LYS A 556 13.06 -34.94 9.44
N VAL A 557 13.40 -33.65 9.44
CA VAL A 557 14.62 -33.09 10.02
C VAL A 557 14.22 -32.02 11.01
N THR A 558 14.85 -32.05 12.17
CA THR A 558 14.64 -31.05 13.22
C THR A 558 15.78 -30.04 13.19
N VAL A 559 15.46 -28.76 13.32
CA VAL A 559 16.41 -27.64 13.29
C VAL A 559 16.14 -26.67 14.44
N ASP A 560 17.21 -26.19 15.06
CA ASP A 560 17.18 -25.08 15.99
C ASP A 560 17.66 -23.81 15.29
N ILE A 561 16.97 -22.69 15.53
CA ILE A 561 17.29 -21.38 14.97
C ILE A 561 17.32 -20.36 16.10
N TYR A 562 18.52 -19.91 16.46
CA TYR A 562 18.74 -18.93 17.52
C TYR A 562 18.85 -17.53 16.91
N GLN A 563 18.24 -16.55 17.58
CA GLN A 563 18.38 -15.14 17.23
C GLN A 563 19.87 -14.71 17.19
N PRO A 564 20.22 -13.70 16.37
CA PRO A 564 21.58 -13.16 16.30
C PRO A 564 22.05 -12.63 17.66
N ASN A 565 23.33 -12.82 17.95
CA ASN A 565 23.99 -12.23 19.13
C ASN A 565 24.45 -10.79 18.82
N GLY A 566 24.61 -9.97 19.86
CA GLY A 566 25.19 -8.63 19.72
C GLY A 566 24.28 -7.60 19.03
N VAL A 567 22.97 -7.81 19.02
CA VAL A 567 21.98 -6.87 18.48
C VAL A 567 21.13 -6.27 19.60
N ASP A 568 20.67 -5.03 19.40
CA ASP A 568 19.85 -4.30 20.38
C ASP A 568 18.37 -4.51 20.08
N GLY A 569 17.67 -5.26 20.94
CA GLY A 569 16.24 -5.52 20.80
C GLY A 569 15.35 -4.27 20.86
N LYS A 570 15.84 -3.12 21.36
CA LYS A 570 15.08 -1.85 21.33
C LYS A 570 14.97 -1.27 19.91
N LYS A 571 15.89 -1.65 19.01
CA LYS A 571 15.91 -1.25 17.59
C LYS A 571 15.08 -2.17 16.69
N ILE A 572 14.39 -3.14 17.31
CA ILE A 572 13.59 -4.19 16.67
C ILE A 572 14.30 -4.80 15.45
N PRO A 573 15.48 -5.41 15.62
CA PRO A 573 16.22 -5.97 14.50
C PRO A 573 15.45 -7.12 13.84
N VAL A 574 15.27 -7.06 12.52
CA VAL A 574 14.73 -8.16 11.71
C VAL A 574 15.89 -9.00 11.20
N PHE A 575 15.82 -10.31 11.42
CA PHE A 575 16.82 -11.28 10.96
C PHE A 575 16.16 -12.39 10.14
N SER A 576 16.89 -12.93 9.18
CA SER A 576 16.38 -13.98 8.29
C SER A 576 17.51 -14.86 7.75
N GLY A 577 17.16 -15.76 6.85
CA GLY A 577 18.09 -16.57 6.08
C GLY A 577 17.38 -17.79 5.51
N PHE A 578 18.17 -18.72 4.99
CA PHE A 578 17.68 -19.91 4.31
C PHE A 578 18.30 -21.19 4.89
N LEU A 579 17.47 -22.20 5.09
CA LEU A 579 17.90 -23.57 5.26
C LEU A 579 17.92 -24.20 3.87
N LYS A 580 19.10 -24.43 3.30
CA LYS A 580 19.26 -24.94 1.95
C LYS A 580 19.36 -26.47 1.96
N ILE A 581 18.58 -27.12 1.10
CA ILE A 581 18.49 -28.57 0.95
C ILE A 581 18.87 -28.93 -0.48
N GLU A 582 20.00 -29.61 -0.65
CA GLU A 582 20.62 -29.86 -1.97
C GLU A 582 20.86 -31.35 -2.20
N SER A 583 20.39 -31.87 -3.32
CA SER A 583 20.83 -33.16 -3.86
C SER A 583 21.77 -32.96 -5.05
N ALA A 584 22.12 -34.03 -5.75
CA ALA A 584 22.90 -33.93 -6.99
C ALA A 584 22.13 -33.23 -8.13
N SER A 585 20.79 -33.26 -8.11
CA SER A 585 19.94 -32.71 -9.18
C SER A 585 19.11 -31.50 -8.75
N ASP A 586 18.84 -31.34 -7.45
CA ASP A 586 17.87 -30.39 -6.95
C ASP A 586 18.47 -29.48 -5.88
N SER A 587 17.98 -28.24 -5.82
CA SER A 587 18.29 -27.29 -4.76
C SER A 587 17.03 -26.51 -4.41
N VAL A 588 16.53 -26.75 -3.20
CA VAL A 588 15.39 -26.05 -2.59
C VAL A 588 15.80 -25.45 -1.26
N HIS A 589 14.96 -24.57 -0.72
CA HIS A 589 15.21 -23.97 0.58
C HIS A 589 13.94 -23.81 1.42
N VAL A 590 14.15 -23.62 2.73
CA VAL A 590 13.15 -23.14 3.67
C VAL A 590 13.61 -21.80 4.20
N SER A 591 12.81 -20.76 4.00
CA SER A 591 13.10 -19.42 4.51
C SER A 591 12.79 -19.36 6.00
N TYR A 592 13.53 -18.57 6.78
CA TYR A 592 13.12 -18.24 8.14
C TYR A 592 13.25 -16.74 8.37
N MET A 593 12.41 -16.21 9.26
CA MET A 593 12.48 -14.82 9.68
C MET A 593 12.01 -14.68 11.13
N GLY A 594 12.67 -13.78 11.85
CA GLY A 594 12.31 -13.39 13.20
C GLY A 594 12.69 -11.95 13.51
N VAL A 595 12.22 -11.50 14.66
CA VAL A 595 12.45 -10.16 15.18
C VAL A 595 13.09 -10.27 16.56
N VAL A 596 14.15 -9.52 16.80
CA VAL A 596 14.73 -9.40 18.14
C VAL A 596 14.06 -8.23 18.87
N GLY A 597 13.60 -8.45 20.08
CA GLY A 597 12.76 -7.50 20.83
C GLY A 597 11.32 -7.98 20.97
N LYS A 598 10.51 -7.23 21.73
CA LYS A 598 9.10 -7.56 21.98
C LYS A 598 8.23 -6.55 21.26
N MET A 599 7.47 -7.00 20.27
CA MET A 599 6.64 -6.08 19.48
C MET A 599 5.56 -5.41 20.33
N LYS A 600 5.07 -6.12 21.34
CA LYS A 600 4.08 -5.61 22.31
C LYS A 600 4.58 -4.43 23.14
N ASP A 601 5.90 -4.31 23.32
CA ASP A 601 6.50 -3.25 24.12
C ASP A 601 6.75 -1.96 23.30
N LEU A 602 6.54 -2.00 21.97
CA LEU A 602 6.72 -0.83 21.12
C LEU A 602 5.75 0.28 21.51
N GLN A 603 6.27 1.50 21.56
CA GLN A 603 5.45 2.69 21.63
C GLN A 603 4.72 2.87 20.29
N VAL A 604 3.41 3.11 20.37
CA VAL A 604 2.58 3.28 19.18
C VAL A 604 2.45 4.76 18.86
N LEU A 605 2.12 5.58 19.85
CA LEU A 605 1.90 7.01 19.65
C LEU A 605 3.20 7.78 19.87
N ASP A 606 3.59 8.65 18.94
CA ASP A 606 4.76 9.52 19.09
C ASP A 606 4.59 10.46 20.30
N ARG A 607 5.65 10.65 21.07
CA ARG A 607 5.74 11.55 22.25
C ARG A 607 6.87 12.57 22.13
N THR A 608 7.58 12.55 21.00
CA THR A 608 8.71 13.41 20.73
C THR A 608 8.27 14.76 20.19
N SER A 609 9.21 15.71 20.22
CA SER A 609 9.07 17.03 19.61
C SER A 609 9.62 17.09 18.19
N ASP A 610 9.98 15.95 17.60
CA ASP A 610 10.82 15.88 16.40
C ASP A 610 10.15 16.48 15.15
N VAL A 611 8.81 16.45 15.09
CA VAL A 611 8.04 16.92 13.94
C VAL A 611 7.74 18.43 14.02
N PHE A 612 7.27 18.90 15.18
CA PHE A 612 6.70 20.25 15.37
C PHE A 612 7.45 21.13 16.36
N GLY A 613 8.46 20.61 17.06
CA GLY A 613 9.14 21.31 18.17
C GLY A 613 8.33 21.27 19.47
N VAL A 614 7.22 20.54 19.48
CA VAL A 614 6.37 20.28 20.64
C VAL A 614 6.02 18.79 20.69
N ALA A 615 5.89 18.25 21.90
CA ALA A 615 5.52 16.85 22.09
C ALA A 615 4.14 16.55 21.52
N MET A 616 4.03 15.46 20.79
CA MET A 616 2.76 14.93 20.27
C MET A 616 2.18 13.83 21.20
N PRO A 617 0.90 13.46 21.05
CA PRO A 617 -0.17 14.23 20.44
C PRO A 617 -0.41 15.58 21.14
N PHE A 618 -1.02 16.52 20.44
CA PHE A 618 -1.48 17.80 21.00
C PHE A 618 -2.79 18.26 20.35
N VAL A 619 -3.48 19.19 21.01
CA VAL A 619 -4.69 19.84 20.46
C VAL A 619 -4.36 21.24 19.97
N ALA A 620 -4.93 21.64 18.84
CA ALA A 620 -4.91 23.01 18.34
C ALA A 620 -6.30 23.43 17.85
N GLY A 621 -6.53 24.73 17.67
CA GLY A 621 -7.74 25.20 16.96
C GLY A 621 -7.61 25.02 15.45
N ALA A 622 -8.71 24.85 14.72
CA ALA A 622 -8.68 24.65 13.28
C ALA A 622 -8.28 25.88 12.44
N GLY A 623 -8.19 27.07 13.05
CA GLY A 623 -8.02 28.34 12.33
C GLY A 623 -6.74 28.51 11.54
N LYS A 624 -5.60 28.05 12.05
CA LYS A 624 -4.32 28.13 11.32
C LYS A 624 -3.60 26.80 11.39
N LYS A 625 -3.25 26.28 10.20
CA LYS A 625 -2.47 25.04 10.06
C LYS A 625 -1.11 25.18 10.75
N ILE A 626 -0.71 24.12 11.42
CA ILE A 626 0.62 23.98 12.02
C ILE A 626 1.49 23.25 11.01
N THR A 627 2.70 23.76 10.76
CA THR A 627 3.62 23.25 9.73
C THR A 627 4.83 22.57 10.35
N LYS A 628 5.49 21.65 9.61
CA LYS A 628 6.72 20.96 10.06
C LYS A 628 7.84 21.95 10.37
N LEU A 629 8.71 21.59 11.31
CA LEU A 629 9.96 22.32 11.56
C LEU A 629 10.90 22.35 10.35
N LYS A 630 10.99 21.25 9.58
CA LYS A 630 11.95 21.12 8.46
C LYS A 630 11.54 21.84 7.18
N ASP A 631 10.25 22.15 7.01
CA ASP A 631 9.75 22.97 5.90
C ASP A 631 9.89 24.47 6.23
N ALA A 632 10.25 24.77 7.49
CA ALA A 632 10.55 26.10 7.98
C ALA A 632 12.03 26.50 7.79
N LYS A 633 12.70 25.96 6.75
CA LYS A 633 14.13 26.23 6.48
C LYS A 633 14.45 27.65 6.04
N ASP A 634 13.46 28.37 5.50
CA ASP A 634 13.56 29.83 5.31
C ASP A 634 12.96 30.58 6.50
N ALA A 635 13.62 31.67 6.90
CA ALA A 635 13.25 32.50 8.06
C ALA A 635 11.81 33.05 7.99
N THR A 636 11.22 33.11 6.79
CA THR A 636 9.82 33.48 6.54
C THR A 636 8.84 32.38 6.99
N SER A 637 9.13 31.12 6.67
CA SER A 637 8.30 29.95 6.98
C SER A 637 8.32 29.59 8.48
N ALA A 638 9.46 29.80 9.15
CA ALA A 638 9.58 29.67 10.60
C ALA A 638 8.77 30.74 11.37
N LYS A 639 8.67 31.96 10.82
CA LYS A 639 7.86 33.05 11.39
C LYS A 639 6.35 32.81 11.22
N THR A 640 5.93 31.98 10.27
CA THR A 640 4.52 31.64 10.03
C THR A 640 4.05 30.37 10.74
N ASN A 641 4.91 29.61 11.43
CA ASN A 641 4.48 28.42 12.15
C ASN A 641 3.60 28.82 13.35
N ASN A 642 2.32 28.47 13.29
CA ASN A 642 1.31 28.93 14.24
C ASN A 642 1.30 28.10 15.54
N LEU A 643 2.48 27.87 16.14
CA LEU A 643 2.62 27.11 17.39
C LEU A 643 1.82 27.71 18.55
N ASN A 644 1.54 29.02 18.51
CA ASN A 644 0.66 29.69 19.46
C ASN A 644 -0.80 29.21 19.41
N ASN A 645 -1.21 28.53 18.34
CA ASN A 645 -2.54 27.93 18.19
C ASN A 645 -2.68 26.60 18.97
N ILE A 646 -1.56 26.03 19.43
CA ILE A 646 -1.55 24.82 20.25
C ILE A 646 -2.13 25.15 21.63
N GLN A 647 -3.06 24.32 22.06
CA GLN A 647 -3.75 24.45 23.31
C GLN A 647 -2.84 24.07 24.49
N LYS A 648 -2.51 25.04 25.36
CA LYS A 648 -1.69 24.84 26.57
C LYS A 648 -2.51 24.53 27.83
N GLY A 649 -3.81 24.77 27.82
CA GLY A 649 -4.70 24.65 28.98
C GLY A 649 -6.16 24.46 28.58
N SER A 650 -7.09 24.82 29.46
CA SER A 650 -8.53 24.74 29.14
C SER A 650 -8.89 25.73 28.02
N LYS A 651 -9.64 25.29 27.00
CA LYS A 651 -10.07 26.14 25.87
C LYS A 651 -11.52 25.86 25.50
N THR A 652 -12.25 26.93 25.18
CA THR A 652 -13.65 26.84 24.74
C THR A 652 -13.72 26.76 23.21
N TYR A 653 -14.54 25.84 22.73
CA TYR A 653 -14.91 25.68 21.32
C TYR A 653 -16.43 25.75 21.22
N GLY A 654 -16.93 26.59 20.30
CA GLY A 654 -18.36 26.82 20.12
C GLY A 654 -18.88 26.56 18.72
N TRP A 655 -18.05 26.09 17.79
CA TRP A 655 -18.42 25.88 16.39
C TRP A 655 -19.06 27.12 15.74
N LYS A 656 -18.70 28.32 16.21
CA LYS A 656 -19.27 29.59 15.74
C LYS A 656 -18.73 30.01 14.37
N SER A 657 -17.67 29.35 13.89
CA SER A 657 -17.09 29.54 12.57
C SER A 657 -16.53 28.22 12.05
N ALA A 658 -16.19 28.16 10.76
CA ALA A 658 -15.52 27.02 10.11
C ALA A 658 -14.13 26.68 10.68
N THR A 659 -13.69 27.38 11.73
CA THR A 659 -12.38 27.18 12.37
C THR A 659 -12.44 27.06 13.91
N ASP A 660 -13.65 27.15 14.48
CA ASP A 660 -13.88 27.13 15.93
C ASP A 660 -14.18 25.72 16.43
N TYR A 661 -13.23 24.82 16.22
CA TYR A 661 -13.28 23.44 16.69
C TYR A 661 -11.89 22.87 17.00
N PRO A 662 -11.78 21.85 17.86
CA PRO A 662 -10.49 21.25 18.18
C PRO A 662 -10.01 20.31 17.05
N VAL A 663 -8.73 20.41 16.76
CA VAL A 663 -7.98 19.48 15.90
C VAL A 663 -6.92 18.81 16.74
N ILE A 664 -6.85 17.49 16.68
CA ILE A 664 -5.85 16.69 17.36
C ILE A 664 -4.79 16.30 16.34
N TYR A 665 -3.54 16.65 16.63
CA TYR A 665 -2.38 16.24 15.85
C TYR A 665 -1.73 15.06 16.57
N TYR A 666 -1.57 13.93 15.91
CA TYR A 666 -0.94 12.72 16.47
C TYR A 666 -0.14 11.98 15.41
N ARG A 667 0.75 11.07 15.81
CA ARG A 667 1.61 10.34 14.89
C ARG A 667 1.85 8.92 15.42
N TYR A 668 2.00 7.95 14.52
CA TYR A 668 2.29 6.56 14.84
C TYR A 668 3.76 6.19 14.62
N LEU A 669 4.46 5.76 15.68
CA LEU A 669 5.80 5.18 15.59
C LEU A 669 5.76 3.72 15.13
N ALA A 670 4.72 3.00 15.54
CA ALA A 670 4.46 1.62 15.16
C ALA A 670 2.99 1.48 14.71
N GLY A 671 2.69 0.44 13.92
CA GLY A 671 1.31 0.18 13.48
C GLY A 671 0.39 -0.18 14.66
N ALA A 672 -0.90 0.09 14.51
CA ALA A 672 -1.92 -0.23 15.50
C ALA A 672 -3.10 -0.94 14.85
N SER A 673 -3.56 -2.06 15.43
CA SER A 673 -4.74 -2.76 14.90
C SER A 673 -6.05 -2.03 15.22
N LEU A 674 -6.05 -1.16 16.24
CA LEU A 674 -7.17 -0.33 16.63
C LEU A 674 -6.64 0.94 17.29
N VAL A 675 -7.16 2.10 16.89
CA VAL A 675 -7.01 3.38 17.56
C VAL A 675 -8.40 3.93 17.80
N GLN A 676 -8.69 4.20 19.06
CA GLN A 676 -9.99 4.72 19.49
C GLN A 676 -9.79 6.14 19.99
N ILE A 677 -10.70 7.03 19.59
CA ILE A 677 -10.79 8.39 20.08
C ILE A 677 -12.11 8.53 20.82
N ASP A 678 -12.02 8.86 22.11
CA ASP A 678 -13.16 8.90 23.02
C ASP A 678 -13.22 10.24 23.75
N LEU A 679 -14.44 10.69 24.03
CA LEU A 679 -14.68 11.82 24.92
C LEU A 679 -14.85 11.32 26.35
N VAL A 680 -14.10 11.89 27.29
CA VAL A 680 -14.20 11.58 28.73
C VAL A 680 -14.51 12.86 29.53
N LYS A 681 -15.04 12.70 30.74
CA LYS A 681 -15.28 13.83 31.66
C LYS A 681 -13.96 14.54 32.01
N SER A 682 -14.00 15.85 32.25
CA SER A 682 -12.77 16.62 32.51
C SER A 682 -12.01 16.23 33.77
N ASP A 683 -12.69 15.66 34.77
CA ASP A 683 -12.11 15.12 35.99
C ASP A 683 -11.42 13.76 35.81
N PHE A 684 -11.56 13.14 34.63
CA PHE A 684 -10.85 11.90 34.29
C PHE A 684 -9.34 12.09 34.43
N LYS A 685 -8.72 11.15 35.14
CA LYS A 685 -7.28 11.06 35.35
C LYS A 685 -6.76 9.79 34.70
N LEU A 686 -5.72 9.93 33.89
CA LEU A 686 -5.02 8.81 33.28
C LEU A 686 -4.44 7.91 34.40
N LYS A 687 -4.75 6.62 34.35
CA LYS A 687 -4.11 5.57 35.17
C LYS A 687 -3.70 4.43 34.25
N THR A 688 -2.62 3.74 34.58
CA THR A 688 -2.11 2.57 33.85
C THR A 688 -2.11 1.36 34.80
N PRO A 689 -2.86 0.27 34.52
CA PRO A 689 -3.71 0.03 33.34
C PRO A 689 -4.86 1.02 33.22
N LEU A 690 -5.34 1.26 32.00
CA LEU A 690 -6.51 2.11 31.79
C LEU A 690 -7.67 1.53 32.64
N PRO A 691 -8.32 2.29 33.52
CA PRO A 691 -9.60 1.85 34.09
C PRO A 691 -10.57 1.58 32.95
N LYS A 692 -11.64 0.79 33.15
CA LYS A 692 -12.82 0.93 32.26
C LYS A 692 -13.29 2.38 32.40
N ALA A 693 -12.81 3.26 31.54
CA ALA A 693 -13.09 4.68 31.62
C ALA A 693 -14.60 4.85 31.40
N PRO A 694 -15.31 5.66 32.20
CA PRO A 694 -16.67 6.04 31.87
C PRO A 694 -16.60 7.00 30.68
N THR A 695 -16.54 6.44 29.49
CA THR A 695 -16.60 7.18 28.22
C THR A 695 -17.91 7.96 28.18
N VAL A 696 -17.83 9.27 27.96
CA VAL A 696 -19.01 10.13 27.76
C VAL A 696 -19.65 9.80 26.41
N GLY A 697 -18.82 9.52 25.40
CA GLY A 697 -19.21 8.99 24.11
C GLY A 697 -18.02 8.85 23.17
N HIS A 698 -18.23 8.08 22.11
CA HIS A 698 -17.19 7.69 21.16
C HIS A 698 -17.06 8.71 20.01
N LEU A 699 -15.84 9.07 19.63
CA LEU A 699 -15.55 10.07 18.61
C LEU A 699 -15.00 9.47 17.30
N GLY A 700 -14.40 8.27 17.33
CA GLY A 700 -13.98 7.57 16.11
C GLY A 700 -13.13 6.33 16.39
N ASP A 701 -13.30 5.32 15.52
CA ASP A 701 -12.54 4.07 15.52
C ASP A 701 -11.73 4.00 14.21
N PHE A 702 -10.44 3.69 14.35
CA PHE A 702 -9.49 3.56 13.26
C PHE A 702 -8.83 2.18 13.36
N ILE A 703 -8.97 1.34 12.35
CA ILE A 703 -8.53 -0.07 12.42
C ILE A 703 -7.36 -0.32 11.48
N TYR A 704 -6.42 -1.15 11.92
CA TYR A 704 -5.26 -1.60 11.13
C TYR A 704 -4.36 -0.50 10.55
N GLU A 705 -4.25 0.61 11.29
CA GLU A 705 -3.39 1.73 10.95
C GLU A 705 -1.93 1.27 10.77
N PRO A 706 -1.29 1.62 9.64
CA PRO A 706 0.15 1.47 9.49
C PRO A 706 0.89 2.48 10.40
N ARG A 707 2.20 2.35 10.51
CA ARG A 707 3.01 3.47 11.03
C ARG A 707 3.00 4.57 9.97
N ASN A 708 2.84 5.83 10.40
CA ASN A 708 2.71 7.04 9.57
C ASN A 708 1.82 6.94 8.30
N THR A 709 0.69 7.65 8.37
CA THR A 709 -0.08 8.26 7.27
C THR A 709 0.75 8.81 6.09
N ASP A 710 0.58 8.36 4.85
CA ASP A 710 0.55 9.22 3.64
C ASP A 710 1.81 9.98 3.15
N GLY A 711 3.04 9.55 3.47
CA GLY A 711 4.18 10.07 2.71
C GLY A 711 5.53 9.44 2.99
N THR A 712 6.47 9.66 2.08
CA THR A 712 7.87 9.76 2.50
C THR A 712 7.95 10.72 3.70
N LEU A 713 9.01 10.65 4.52
CA LEU A 713 9.22 11.57 5.66
C LEU A 713 8.92 13.05 5.28
N ASP A 714 9.02 13.40 4.00
CA ASP A 714 8.84 14.71 3.41
C ASP A 714 7.37 15.16 3.22
N GLU A 715 6.37 14.29 3.06
CA GLU A 715 5.01 14.76 2.66
C GLU A 715 4.03 15.00 3.82
N ASN A 716 3.66 14.06 4.68
CA ASN A 716 2.86 14.38 5.90
C ASN A 716 3.07 13.32 6.99
N GLY A 717 4.06 13.50 7.85
CA GLY A 717 4.45 12.47 8.83
C GLY A 717 3.54 12.36 10.06
N TRP A 718 2.27 12.77 10.00
CA TRP A 718 1.32 12.77 11.13
C TRP A 718 -0.13 12.71 10.65
N GLU A 719 -1.03 12.41 11.59
CA GLU A 719 -2.48 12.40 11.42
C GLU A 719 -3.15 13.61 12.08
N GLU A 720 -4.33 13.96 11.55
CA GLU A 720 -5.22 14.96 12.12
C GLU A 720 -6.61 14.36 12.38
N PHE A 721 -7.08 14.41 13.63
CA PHE A 721 -8.49 14.18 13.94
C PHE A 721 -9.19 15.53 14.14
N ARG A 722 -10.17 15.81 13.29
CA ARG A 722 -10.91 17.09 13.27
C ARG A 722 -12.32 16.89 13.80
N LEU A 723 -12.65 17.50 14.93
CA LEU A 723 -14.02 17.49 15.45
C LEU A 723 -14.85 18.60 14.79
N GLU A 724 -14.99 18.55 13.47
CA GLU A 724 -15.63 19.62 12.66
C GLU A 724 -17.10 19.85 13.03
N THR A 725 -17.74 18.83 13.58
CA THR A 725 -19.11 18.89 14.11
C THR A 725 -19.11 18.38 15.55
N PRO A 726 -19.88 18.99 16.47
CA PRO A 726 -19.93 18.57 17.86
C PRO A 726 -20.88 17.37 18.02
N THR A 727 -20.63 16.30 17.29
CA THR A 727 -21.40 15.06 17.32
C THR A 727 -20.48 13.88 17.63
N PHE A 728 -21.03 12.85 18.25
CA PHE A 728 -20.35 11.56 18.39
C PHE A 728 -20.21 10.87 17.02
N TRP A 729 -19.41 9.81 16.97
CA TRP A 729 -19.09 9.07 15.73
C TRP A 729 -20.33 8.59 14.95
N ASN A 730 -21.45 8.36 15.64
CA ASN A 730 -22.71 8.02 14.99
C ASN A 730 -23.30 9.14 14.10
N GLY A 731 -22.73 10.35 14.11
CA GLY A 731 -23.13 11.47 13.25
C GLY A 731 -24.39 12.21 13.71
N TYR A 732 -25.19 11.63 14.61
CA TYR A 732 -26.50 12.18 15.00
C TYR A 732 -26.53 12.70 16.44
N SER A 733 -25.80 12.07 17.36
CA SER A 733 -25.85 12.42 18.77
C SER A 733 -24.96 13.63 19.06
N LYS A 734 -25.57 14.77 19.37
CA LYS A 734 -24.86 16.00 19.74
C LYS A 734 -24.15 15.85 21.09
N ILE A 735 -22.92 16.33 21.14
CA ILE A 735 -22.16 16.46 22.38
C ILE A 735 -22.72 17.65 23.16
N LYS A 736 -23.10 17.43 24.42
CA LYS A 736 -23.70 18.48 25.26
C LYS A 736 -22.66 19.54 25.65
N ASN A 737 -23.13 20.74 25.99
CA ASN A 737 -22.27 21.75 26.61
C ASN A 737 -21.68 21.20 27.90
N GLY A 738 -20.38 21.42 28.10
CA GLY A 738 -19.68 20.86 29.26
C GLY A 738 -18.17 20.91 29.13
N LYS A 739 -17.50 20.37 30.15
CA LYS A 739 -16.05 20.26 30.23
C LYS A 739 -15.63 18.81 30.03
N TYR A 740 -14.72 18.59 29.09
CA TYR A 740 -14.31 17.26 28.66
C TYR A 740 -12.81 17.18 28.43
N LYS A 741 -12.31 15.96 28.24
CA LYS A 741 -11.01 15.67 27.63
C LYS A 741 -11.19 14.63 26.54
N ILE A 742 -10.25 14.58 25.62
CA ILE A 742 -10.20 13.56 24.57
C ILE A 742 -9.14 12.53 24.96
N LEU A 743 -9.54 11.27 24.95
CA LEU A 743 -8.68 10.11 25.19
C LEU A 743 -8.40 9.43 23.85
N ILE A 744 -7.13 9.29 23.50
CA ILE A 744 -6.69 8.42 22.40
C ILE A 744 -6.18 7.14 23.02
N SER A 745 -6.68 6.00 22.55
CA SER A 745 -6.25 4.66 22.96
C SER A 745 -5.83 3.86 21.74
N ALA A 746 -4.54 3.59 21.59
CA ALA A 746 -4.00 2.81 20.48
C ALA A 746 -3.59 1.41 20.97
N LEU A 747 -4.17 0.36 20.39
CA LEU A 747 -3.87 -1.01 20.79
C LEU A 747 -2.46 -1.39 20.34
N ARG A 748 -1.61 -1.79 21.29
CA ARG A 748 -0.25 -2.26 21.02
C ARG A 748 -0.28 -3.53 20.17
N ILE A 749 0.80 -3.76 19.43
CA ILE A 749 0.95 -4.94 18.58
C ILE A 749 0.84 -6.22 19.43
N GLY A 750 -0.04 -7.14 19.03
CA GLY A 750 -0.34 -8.35 19.79
C GLY A 750 -1.17 -8.13 21.06
N GLY A 751 -1.64 -6.90 21.30
CA GLY A 751 -2.56 -6.57 22.38
C GLY A 751 -3.94 -7.20 22.23
N LYS A 752 -4.63 -7.39 23.36
CA LYS A 752 -6.01 -7.90 23.38
C LYS A 752 -6.99 -6.76 23.64
N LEU A 753 -8.10 -6.75 22.87
CA LEU A 753 -9.12 -5.70 22.94
C LEU A 753 -9.74 -5.54 24.34
N ASP A 754 -9.86 -6.65 25.07
CA ASP A 754 -10.45 -6.73 26.42
C ASP A 754 -9.44 -6.44 27.54
N ASN A 755 -8.17 -6.22 27.22
CA ASN A 755 -7.12 -5.94 28.18
C ASN A 755 -6.67 -4.48 28.10
N ASN A 756 -7.15 -3.67 29.03
CA ASN A 756 -6.81 -2.25 29.13
C ASN A 756 -5.32 -1.93 29.35
N SER A 757 -4.52 -2.91 29.76
CA SER A 757 -3.06 -2.74 29.89
C SER A 757 -2.34 -2.75 28.53
N ASP A 758 -3.02 -3.21 27.48
CA ASP A 758 -2.43 -3.39 26.16
C ASP A 758 -2.57 -2.16 25.25
N TYR A 759 -3.10 -1.04 25.78
CA TYR A 759 -3.24 0.20 25.04
C TYR A 759 -2.10 1.18 25.35
N ASP A 760 -1.61 1.86 24.33
CA ASP A 760 -0.83 3.09 24.42
C ASP A 760 -1.80 4.28 24.39
N ILE A 761 -1.76 5.12 25.42
CA ILE A 761 -2.84 6.06 25.71
C ILE A 761 -2.31 7.48 25.82
N TRP A 762 -3.13 8.44 25.39
CA TRP A 762 -2.89 9.87 25.53
C TRP A 762 -4.18 10.59 25.91
N LEU A 763 -4.08 11.59 26.78
CA LEU A 763 -5.21 12.38 27.26
C LEU A 763 -4.96 13.85 27.00
N SER A 764 -5.92 14.51 26.36
CA SER A 764 -5.82 15.93 26.02
C SER A 764 -5.90 16.85 27.24
N PRO A 765 -5.48 18.13 27.09
CA PRO A 765 -5.95 19.21 27.96
C PRO A 765 -7.49 19.34 27.93
N GLU A 766 -8.06 20.03 28.92
CA GLU A 766 -9.52 20.23 29.00
C GLU A 766 -10.06 21.01 27.81
N ILE A 767 -11.12 20.51 27.17
CA ILE A 767 -11.90 21.25 26.18
C ILE A 767 -13.26 21.61 26.78
N ILE A 768 -13.72 22.83 26.54
CA ILE A 768 -15.04 23.31 26.95
C ILE A 768 -15.89 23.42 25.70
N ILE A 769 -16.98 22.67 25.64
CA ILE A 769 -17.95 22.73 24.55
C ILE A 769 -19.04 23.71 24.95
N ASN A 770 -19.25 24.76 24.16
CA ASN A 770 -20.31 25.72 24.36
C ASN A 770 -20.94 26.17 23.03
N HIS A 771 -22.12 25.61 22.72
CA HIS A 771 -22.89 25.93 21.52
C HIS A 771 -23.56 27.31 21.53
N ASN A 772 -23.52 28.03 22.66
CA ASN A 772 -24.19 29.32 22.87
C ASN A 772 -23.23 30.50 22.70
#